data_AF-A0A4S4MZK9-F1
#
_entry.id   AF-A0A4S4MZK9-F1
#
_cell.length_a   1.000
_cell.length_b   1.000
_cell.length_c   1.000
_cell.angle_alpha   90.00
_cell.angle_beta   90.00
_cell.angle_gamma   90.00
#
_symmetry.space_group_name_H-M   'P 1'
#
loop_
_entity.id
_entity.type
_entity.pdbx_description
1 polymer ?
#
loop_
_entity_poly.entity_id
_entity_poly.type
_entity_poly.pdbx_seq_one_letter_code
_entity_poly.pdbx_strand_id
1 'polypeptide(L)'
;MSSLKSLRLLSSPLSRSGRPSLAHSRWVSSVSQNPVTGDIEPSKLKTITTDQPKELPSSSGLVFGRTFTDHMLTIPWKATTGWGPPTIQPYGPLSLPPSATVFHYAQEIFEGLKAYRDATGRVTMFRPDMNMKRMNTSAQRVALPTFNGAALIELLKSLIRKDKHWIPDVPGYSLYIRPTLIGTQPALGVQPPDEALLFVICSPVGPYYPTGFKPIALYGTTEFSRAAPGGIGAFKLGANYAPGVVAQREAAAKGYAQNLWLHGPDHHITEVGTMNTMVVFKQPNGVTELVTPPLDGMILPGVTRDSVLALARDHISGQSAPIDGLTEKLVVSERPVTMKEVKEASQDGRLVEFFGTGTAAVISTVDKIGYLGEDVHIPVGSQTVFGNPPKIPREAERYRSEHPQVPIPALNKHILSSLSLREGKATALRTLVEQYTERHGRVLDASLVYESRPSEGRKTRFESGFNLEEDDGVVMIAHALQHGAKHKVTVCSGFVLNVPDKSSGSRSKQKILVSCAHTLEEIRNSRLARDVLSNPFISSESQDQVKSGSFVITGPPSSPTFHPISAIASSLHRSDLLVLSTSSTTLSENNDVRIRSLPVSPYPAHPGTPIRAHFVVDTKPDDSEEGWTPWVGGTWRKWVKGMVVGYKDFAGRDAQPGTYDALSHLFFQPLPTPGSSGGPIVDEESGAVVGVMLGTRMDNRISGVRGWGVPSEAIFEMFSLPGLELKRKK
;
A
#
# COMPACT_ATOMS: atom_id res chain seq x y z
N MET A 1 -9.69 64.70 -65.23
CA MET A 1 -8.84 64.61 -64.02
C MET A 1 -8.64 63.12 -63.75
N SER A 2 -7.53 62.49 -64.15
CA SER A 2 -6.17 62.57 -63.58
C SER A 2 -6.07 61.93 -62.18
N SER A 3 -5.13 61.02 -61.88
CA SER A 3 -4.17 60.33 -62.75
C SER A 3 -3.62 59.10 -62.04
N LEU A 4 -3.55 57.99 -62.77
CA LEU A 4 -2.45 57.01 -62.72
C LEU A 4 -1.10 57.61 -62.31
N LYS A 5 -0.27 56.82 -61.61
CA LYS A 5 1.16 56.69 -61.95
C LYS A 5 1.77 55.40 -61.37
N SER A 6 2.31 54.59 -62.28
CA SER A 6 3.18 53.46 -61.99
C SER A 6 4.63 53.90 -61.85
N LEU A 7 5.47 53.05 -61.26
CA LEU A 7 6.89 52.86 -61.58
C LEU A 7 7.27 51.45 -61.06
N ARG A 8 7.37 50.44 -61.94
CA ARG A 8 8.47 50.09 -62.86
C ARG A 8 9.72 49.54 -62.16
N LEU A 9 10.04 48.30 -62.55
CA LEU A 9 11.25 47.54 -62.24
C LEU A 9 12.51 48.17 -62.86
N LEU A 10 13.66 47.89 -62.26
CA LEU A 10 14.98 47.89 -62.92
C LEU A 10 15.79 46.65 -62.50
N SER A 11 16.47 46.05 -63.47
CA SER A 11 17.45 44.96 -63.35
C SER A 11 18.85 45.49 -63.71
N SER A 12 19.99 44.84 -63.48
CA SER A 12 20.35 43.43 -63.16
C SER A 12 21.72 43.47 -62.40
N PRO A 13 22.59 42.42 -62.33
CA PRO A 13 22.50 40.98 -62.59
C PRO A 13 23.06 40.09 -61.45
N LEU A 14 23.20 38.79 -61.71
CA LEU A 14 23.70 37.77 -60.76
C LEU A 14 25.22 37.83 -60.50
N SER A 15 25.64 37.35 -59.32
CA SER A 15 26.83 36.51 -59.20
C SER A 15 26.57 35.33 -58.25
N ARG A 16 27.29 34.22 -58.45
CA ARG A 16 27.07 32.93 -57.76
C ARG A 16 27.91 32.83 -56.48
N SER A 17 27.31 32.20 -55.46
CA SER A 17 27.85 31.11 -54.62
C SER A 17 27.62 31.32 -53.11
N GLY A 18 27.20 30.25 -52.44
CA GLY A 18 26.90 30.24 -51.00
C GLY A 18 25.63 29.46 -50.68
N ARG A 19 25.75 28.36 -49.95
CA ARG A 19 24.60 27.61 -49.41
C ARG A 19 23.90 28.47 -48.35
N PRO A 20 22.57 28.64 -48.35
CA PRO A 20 21.90 29.38 -47.29
C PRO A 20 21.87 28.56 -46.01
N SER A 21 22.46 29.07 -44.94
CA SER A 21 22.14 28.62 -43.59
C SER A 21 20.78 29.21 -43.19
N LEU A 22 19.89 28.37 -42.65
CA LEU A 22 18.61 28.83 -42.12
C LEU A 22 18.84 29.50 -40.76
N ALA A 23 19.16 30.79 -40.81
CA ALA A 23 19.20 31.66 -39.64
C ALA A 23 17.84 31.62 -38.94
N HIS A 24 17.81 31.05 -37.74
CA HIS A 24 16.61 31.00 -36.92
C HIS A 24 16.23 32.42 -36.50
N SER A 25 15.14 32.95 -37.05
CA SER A 25 14.48 34.13 -36.49
C SER A 25 14.01 33.78 -35.08
N ARG A 26 14.76 34.26 -34.07
CA ARG A 26 14.34 34.22 -32.68
C ARG A 26 13.16 35.17 -32.51
N TRP A 27 11.95 34.63 -32.60
CA TRP A 27 10.79 35.23 -31.96
C TRP A 27 11.06 35.25 -30.46
N VAL A 28 11.55 36.38 -29.96
CA VAL A 28 11.60 36.66 -28.52
C VAL A 28 10.17 36.94 -28.09
N SER A 29 9.41 35.89 -27.75
CA SER A 29 8.27 36.08 -26.88
C SER A 29 8.82 36.55 -25.55
N SER A 30 8.44 37.77 -25.14
CA SER A 30 8.63 38.21 -23.77
C SER A 30 7.74 37.33 -22.90
N VAL A 31 8.31 36.23 -22.38
CA VAL A 31 7.72 35.49 -21.27
C VAL A 31 7.67 36.46 -20.11
N SER A 32 6.50 37.08 -19.91
CA SER A 32 6.20 37.73 -18.64
C SER A 32 6.40 36.66 -17.58
N GLN A 33 7.31 36.89 -16.64
CA GLN A 33 7.43 36.05 -15.46
C GLN A 33 6.09 36.18 -14.72
N ASN A 34 5.23 35.17 -14.88
CA ASN A 34 4.05 35.06 -14.04
C ASN A 34 4.54 35.08 -12.59
N PRO A 35 3.89 35.84 -11.68
CA PRO A 35 4.20 35.71 -10.26
C PRO A 35 4.05 34.24 -9.88
N VAL A 36 4.96 33.73 -9.04
CA VAL A 36 4.92 32.35 -8.58
C VAL A 36 3.67 32.17 -7.72
N THR A 37 2.58 31.75 -8.36
CA THR A 37 1.32 31.43 -7.70
C THR A 37 1.49 30.15 -6.89
N GLY A 38 0.78 30.05 -5.75
CA GLY A 38 0.96 28.92 -4.84
C GLY A 38 0.63 27.58 -5.48
N ASP A 39 1.47 26.57 -5.27
CA ASP A 39 1.16 25.17 -5.59
C ASP A 39 0.39 24.51 -4.43
N ILE A 40 -0.08 23.28 -4.62
CA ILE A 40 -0.72 22.48 -3.58
C ILE A 40 0.25 22.24 -2.42
N GLU A 41 -0.11 22.69 -1.23
CA GLU A 41 0.64 22.50 0.01
C GLU A 41 -0.08 21.52 0.95
N PRO A 42 0.38 20.26 1.10
CA PRO A 42 -0.26 19.29 1.98
C PRO A 42 -0.23 19.66 3.46
N SER A 43 0.71 20.52 3.88
CA SER A 43 0.79 21.10 5.22
C SER A 43 -0.38 22.02 5.57
N LYS A 44 -1.07 22.59 4.56
CA LYS A 44 -2.27 23.44 4.74
C LYS A 44 -3.58 22.62 4.76
N LEU A 45 -3.49 21.29 4.82
CA LEU A 45 -4.65 20.39 4.82
C LEU A 45 -5.55 20.62 6.05
N LYS A 46 -6.79 21.03 5.78
CA LYS A 46 -7.89 21.02 6.75
C LYS A 46 -8.64 19.70 6.65
N THR A 47 -9.04 19.13 7.79
CA THR A 47 -9.86 17.90 7.82
C THR A 47 -11.10 18.13 8.64
N ILE A 48 -12.26 17.90 8.02
CA ILE A 48 -13.59 17.89 8.63
C ILE A 48 -14.06 16.42 8.55
N THR A 49 -14.44 15.86 9.69
CA THR A 49 -14.97 14.48 9.78
C THR A 49 -16.48 14.52 9.62
N THR A 50 -17.08 13.50 9.01
CA THR A 50 -18.54 13.33 9.02
C THR A 50 -19.02 12.90 10.40
N ASP A 51 -20.07 13.55 10.89
CA ASP A 51 -20.82 13.13 12.08
C ASP A 51 -21.86 12.04 11.74
N GLN A 52 -22.07 11.78 10.44
CA GLN A 52 -22.98 10.77 9.91
C GLN A 52 -22.21 9.84 8.94
N PRO A 53 -21.44 8.86 9.45
CA PRO A 53 -20.79 7.86 8.62
C PRO A 53 -21.85 6.95 7.97
N LYS A 54 -21.64 6.58 6.71
CA LYS A 54 -22.55 5.70 5.98
C LYS A 54 -22.34 4.25 6.40
N GLU A 55 -23.38 3.42 6.28
CA GLU A 55 -23.23 1.98 6.44
C GLU A 55 -22.34 1.40 5.33
N LEU A 56 -21.43 0.49 5.69
CA LEU A 56 -20.57 -0.19 4.73
C LEU A 56 -21.39 -1.23 3.95
N PRO A 57 -21.40 -1.18 2.60
CA PRO A 57 -22.09 -2.17 1.79
C PRO A 57 -21.43 -3.56 1.91
N SER A 58 -22.20 -4.62 1.69
CA SER A 58 -21.63 -5.95 1.44
C SER A 58 -20.74 -5.92 0.20
N SER A 59 -19.54 -6.50 0.29
CA SER A 59 -18.63 -6.65 -0.85
C SER A 59 -19.30 -7.30 -2.06
N SER A 60 -20.18 -8.28 -1.86
CA SER A 60 -20.90 -8.98 -2.94
C SER A 60 -21.88 -8.11 -3.75
N GLY A 61 -22.26 -6.94 -3.24
CA GLY A 61 -23.19 -6.01 -3.90
C GLY A 61 -22.53 -4.79 -4.56
N LEU A 62 -21.19 -4.75 -4.61
CA LEU A 62 -20.46 -3.55 -5.07
C LEU A 62 -20.53 -3.35 -6.59
N VAL A 63 -21.39 -2.42 -7.02
CA VAL A 63 -21.46 -1.94 -8.41
C VAL A 63 -20.49 -0.77 -8.62
N PHE A 64 -19.66 -0.85 -9.67
CA PHE A 64 -18.64 0.15 -9.98
C PHE A 64 -19.20 1.58 -10.03
N GLY A 65 -18.65 2.47 -9.19
CA GLY A 65 -19.00 3.89 -9.17
C GLY A 65 -20.41 4.24 -8.70
N ARG A 66 -21.09 3.32 -7.97
CA ARG A 66 -22.42 3.57 -7.39
C ARG A 66 -22.41 3.88 -5.89
N THR A 67 -21.43 3.37 -5.16
CA THR A 67 -21.23 3.68 -3.74
C THR A 67 -20.00 4.57 -3.56
N PHE A 68 -20.07 5.55 -2.67
CA PHE A 68 -18.98 6.51 -2.39
C PHE A 68 -18.70 6.59 -0.90
N THR A 69 -17.41 6.78 -0.56
CA THR A 69 -16.93 6.79 0.83
C THR A 69 -17.44 7.99 1.64
N ASP A 70 -17.12 8.02 2.93
CA ASP A 70 -17.58 9.04 3.87
C ASP A 70 -17.07 10.46 3.54
N HIS A 71 -15.86 10.57 2.98
CA HIS A 71 -15.19 11.85 2.74
C HIS A 71 -14.76 12.05 1.29
N MET A 72 -14.51 13.31 0.94
CA MET A 72 -13.90 13.74 -0.31
C MET A 72 -12.81 14.79 -0.04
N LEU A 73 -11.84 14.91 -0.96
CA LEU A 73 -10.87 16.01 -0.97
C LEU A 73 -11.38 17.11 -1.91
N THR A 74 -11.19 18.38 -1.53
CA THR A 74 -11.43 19.56 -2.37
C THR A 74 -10.25 20.53 -2.26
N ILE A 75 -9.86 21.15 -3.38
CA ILE A 75 -8.79 22.14 -3.46
C ILE A 75 -9.21 23.20 -4.50
N PRO A 76 -9.61 24.41 -4.07
CA PRO A 76 -9.92 25.49 -5.01
C PRO A 76 -8.63 26.06 -5.61
N TRP A 77 -8.72 26.65 -6.79
CA TRP A 77 -7.64 27.39 -7.45
C TRP A 77 -8.18 28.69 -8.03
N LYS A 78 -7.38 29.77 -7.96
CA LYS A 78 -7.63 31.03 -8.67
C LYS A 78 -6.37 31.52 -9.36
N ALA A 79 -6.48 32.07 -10.56
CA ALA A 79 -5.36 32.61 -11.32
C ALA A 79 -4.55 33.68 -10.56
N THR A 80 -5.20 34.44 -9.67
CA THR A 80 -4.58 35.51 -8.87
C THR A 80 -3.79 35.02 -7.65
N THR A 81 -4.08 33.82 -7.13
CA THR A 81 -3.49 33.31 -5.86
C THR A 81 -2.82 31.95 -5.99
N GLY A 82 -3.11 31.20 -7.04
CA GLY A 82 -2.76 29.79 -7.17
C GLY A 82 -3.73 28.87 -6.41
N TRP A 83 -3.23 27.71 -6.00
CA TRP A 83 -3.95 26.69 -5.26
C TRP A 83 -4.23 27.15 -3.82
N GLY A 84 -5.48 27.00 -3.40
CA GLY A 84 -5.92 27.26 -2.03
C GLY A 84 -5.62 26.10 -1.08
N PRO A 85 -5.96 26.25 0.22
CA PRO A 85 -5.73 25.21 1.21
C PRO A 85 -6.57 23.95 0.90
N PRO A 86 -5.96 22.76 0.80
CA PRO A 86 -6.69 21.52 0.58
C PRO A 86 -7.59 21.21 1.77
N THR A 87 -8.79 20.68 1.52
CA THR A 87 -9.76 20.30 2.55
C THR A 87 -10.26 18.89 2.31
N ILE A 88 -10.09 17.99 3.28
CA ILE A 88 -10.85 16.74 3.36
C ILE A 88 -12.13 17.04 4.16
N GLN A 89 -13.27 16.72 3.59
CA GLN A 89 -14.60 17.03 4.15
C GLN A 89 -15.58 15.89 3.88
N PRO A 90 -16.75 15.84 4.55
CA PRO A 90 -17.80 14.87 4.22
C PRO A 90 -18.16 14.89 2.73
N TYR A 91 -18.40 13.71 2.16
CA TYR A 91 -18.86 13.56 0.78
C TYR A 91 -20.21 14.26 0.60
N GLY A 92 -20.32 15.17 -0.37
CA GLY A 92 -21.53 15.95 -0.62
C GLY A 92 -21.58 16.59 -2.01
N PRO A 93 -22.68 17.29 -2.33
CA PRO A 93 -22.84 17.97 -3.61
C PRO A 93 -21.88 19.15 -3.77
N LEU A 94 -21.48 19.44 -5.01
CA LEU A 94 -20.72 20.65 -5.35
C LEU A 94 -21.70 21.80 -5.64
N SER A 95 -21.56 22.91 -4.90
CA SER A 95 -22.31 24.14 -5.16
C SER A 95 -21.56 24.99 -6.17
N LEU A 96 -22.00 24.98 -7.44
CA LEU A 96 -21.41 25.74 -8.54
C LEU A 96 -22.44 26.70 -9.14
N PRO A 97 -22.04 27.89 -9.63
CA PRO A 97 -22.92 28.76 -10.37
C PRO A 97 -23.35 28.09 -11.68
N PRO A 98 -24.59 28.28 -12.18
CA PRO A 98 -25.03 27.71 -13.45
C PRO A 98 -24.20 28.17 -14.66
N SER A 99 -23.47 29.29 -14.55
CA SER A 99 -22.53 29.82 -15.53
C SER A 99 -21.11 29.21 -15.46
N ALA A 100 -20.85 28.23 -14.59
CA ALA A 100 -19.53 27.60 -14.48
C ALA A 100 -19.11 26.94 -15.82
N THR A 101 -17.91 27.25 -16.32
CA THR A 101 -17.45 26.83 -17.67
C THR A 101 -17.49 25.32 -17.90
N VAL A 102 -17.34 24.49 -16.86
CA VAL A 102 -17.51 23.02 -16.93
C VAL A 102 -18.84 22.60 -17.56
N PHE A 103 -19.95 23.27 -17.22
CA PHE A 103 -21.29 22.89 -17.69
C PHE A 103 -21.54 23.21 -19.17
N HIS A 104 -20.81 24.19 -19.72
CA HIS A 104 -21.03 24.71 -21.08
C HIS A 104 -20.00 24.20 -22.09
N TYR A 105 -18.74 24.04 -21.66
CA TYR A 105 -17.61 23.77 -22.55
C TYR A 105 -16.82 22.51 -22.20
N ALA A 106 -17.35 21.67 -21.29
CA ALA A 106 -16.72 20.43 -20.83
C ALA A 106 -15.24 20.62 -20.41
N GLN A 107 -14.96 21.75 -19.74
CA GLN A 107 -13.64 22.12 -19.25
C GLN A 107 -13.28 21.30 -17.99
N GLU A 108 -13.15 20.00 -18.19
CA GLU A 108 -12.96 19.01 -17.13
C GLU A 108 -12.03 17.87 -17.55
N ILE A 109 -11.21 17.46 -16.60
CA ILE A 109 -10.35 16.28 -16.68
C ILE A 109 -10.55 15.40 -15.45
N PHE A 110 -10.29 14.11 -15.59
CA PHE A 110 -10.34 13.19 -14.46
C PHE A 110 -9.27 12.11 -14.53
N GLU A 111 -9.01 11.50 -13.39
CA GLU A 111 -8.14 10.33 -13.27
C GLU A 111 -8.88 9.10 -12.75
N GLY A 112 -8.21 7.96 -12.89
CA GLY A 112 -8.71 6.67 -12.44
C GLY A 112 -7.55 5.78 -12.00
N LEU A 113 -7.39 5.67 -10.68
CA LEU A 113 -6.43 4.79 -10.02
C LEU A 113 -7.13 3.97 -8.93
N LYS A 114 -6.45 2.96 -8.39
CA LYS A 114 -6.99 2.08 -7.35
C LYS A 114 -6.03 1.99 -6.17
N ALA A 115 -6.60 1.93 -4.98
CA ALA A 115 -5.95 1.42 -3.78
C ALA A 115 -6.41 -0.02 -3.51
N TYR A 116 -5.46 -0.87 -3.15
CA TYR A 116 -5.67 -2.28 -2.83
C TYR A 116 -5.25 -2.55 -1.39
N ARG A 117 -5.96 -3.46 -0.72
CA ARG A 117 -5.55 -4.06 0.55
C ARG A 117 -4.86 -5.39 0.25
N ASP A 118 -3.64 -5.56 0.75
CA ASP A 118 -2.97 -6.86 0.71
C ASP A 118 -3.37 -7.76 1.89
N ALA A 119 -2.92 -9.02 1.90
CA ALA A 119 -3.25 -10.00 2.94
C ALA A 119 -2.79 -9.59 4.36
N THR A 120 -1.83 -8.67 4.49
CA THR A 120 -1.37 -8.11 5.78
C THR A 120 -2.22 -6.92 6.25
N GLY A 121 -3.24 -6.54 5.46
CA GLY A 121 -4.09 -5.38 5.72
C GLY A 121 -3.49 -4.04 5.26
N ARG A 122 -2.24 -4.03 4.79
CA ARG A 122 -1.56 -2.84 4.27
C ARG A 122 -2.25 -2.37 2.99
N VAL A 123 -2.32 -1.04 2.84
CA VAL A 123 -2.96 -0.37 1.71
C VAL A 123 -1.90 0.18 0.77
N THR A 124 -2.03 -0.10 -0.53
CA THR A 124 -1.11 0.36 -1.57
C THR A 124 -1.87 0.97 -2.75
N MET A 125 -1.29 1.98 -3.40
CA MET A 125 -1.79 2.53 -4.67
C MET A 125 -0.90 2.06 -5.81
N PHE A 126 -1.50 1.68 -6.94
CA PHE A 126 -0.76 1.24 -8.12
C PHE A 126 -0.32 2.43 -8.99
N ARG A 127 1.00 2.66 -9.09
CA ARG A 127 1.67 3.68 -9.93
C ARG A 127 1.00 5.07 -9.96
N PRO A 128 0.64 5.66 -8.80
CA PRO A 128 -0.12 6.92 -8.75
C PRO A 128 0.63 8.09 -9.38
N ASP A 129 1.97 8.05 -9.38
CA ASP A 129 2.88 8.98 -10.05
C ASP A 129 2.55 9.15 -11.55
N MET A 130 2.26 8.06 -12.25
CA MET A 130 1.90 8.08 -13.67
C MET A 130 0.52 8.68 -13.91
N ASN A 131 -0.43 8.46 -13.00
CA ASN A 131 -1.74 9.13 -13.04
C ASN A 131 -1.58 10.65 -12.85
N MET A 132 -0.74 11.11 -11.90
CA MET A 132 -0.51 12.54 -11.70
C MET A 132 0.15 13.19 -12.94
N LYS A 133 1.13 12.51 -13.56
CA LYS A 133 1.75 12.96 -14.80
C LYS A 133 0.71 13.15 -15.92
N ARG A 134 -0.15 12.14 -16.15
CA ARG A 134 -1.19 12.21 -17.18
C ARG A 134 -2.29 13.23 -16.86
N MET A 135 -2.61 13.44 -15.59
CA MET A 135 -3.55 14.49 -15.16
C MET A 135 -2.99 15.89 -15.48
N ASN A 136 -1.73 16.17 -15.16
CA ASN A 136 -1.08 17.44 -15.54
C ASN A 136 -0.99 17.62 -17.07
N THR A 137 -0.64 16.58 -17.83
CA THR A 137 -0.65 16.62 -19.31
C THR A 137 -2.07 16.90 -19.85
N SER A 138 -3.11 16.36 -19.22
CA SER A 138 -4.50 16.63 -19.58
C SER A 138 -4.92 18.06 -19.21
N ALA A 139 -4.47 18.59 -18.06
CA ALA A 139 -4.77 19.95 -17.62
C ALA A 139 -4.20 20.99 -18.59
N GLN A 140 -2.92 20.84 -18.96
CA GLN A 140 -2.24 21.68 -19.94
C GLN A 140 -2.98 21.74 -21.28
N ARG A 141 -3.54 20.61 -21.75
CA ARG A 141 -4.25 20.54 -23.05
C ARG A 141 -5.51 21.39 -23.12
N VAL A 142 -6.16 21.66 -21.98
CA VAL A 142 -7.41 22.46 -21.87
C VAL A 142 -7.25 23.73 -21.03
N ALA A 143 -6.00 24.18 -20.86
CA ALA A 143 -5.64 25.36 -20.07
C ALA A 143 -6.12 25.35 -18.61
N LEU A 144 -6.36 24.17 -18.03
CA LEU A 144 -6.58 24.01 -16.58
C LEU A 144 -5.24 24.09 -15.82
N PRO A 145 -5.24 24.52 -14.54
CA PRO A 145 -4.02 24.66 -13.76
C PRO A 145 -3.32 23.33 -13.52
N THR A 146 -2.00 23.32 -13.67
CA THR A 146 -1.14 22.21 -13.24
C THR A 146 -0.83 22.30 -11.74
N PHE A 147 -0.37 21.18 -11.18
CA PHE A 147 -0.06 21.06 -9.75
C PHE A 147 1.11 20.10 -9.49
N ASN A 148 1.71 20.19 -8.30
CA ASN A 148 2.69 19.23 -7.81
C ASN A 148 2.04 17.86 -7.57
N GLY A 149 2.37 16.88 -8.44
CA GLY A 149 1.83 15.53 -8.35
C GLY A 149 2.19 14.79 -7.04
N ALA A 150 3.37 15.04 -6.47
CA ALA A 150 3.75 14.43 -5.19
C ALA A 150 2.92 15.00 -4.03
N ALA A 151 2.63 16.30 -4.06
CA ALA A 151 1.75 16.93 -3.09
C ALA A 151 0.32 16.36 -3.13
N LEU A 152 -0.25 16.19 -4.34
CA LEU A 152 -1.56 15.55 -4.47
C LEU A 152 -1.53 14.08 -4.00
N ILE A 153 -0.44 13.33 -4.24
CA ILE A 153 -0.29 11.95 -3.73
C ILE A 153 -0.30 11.90 -2.20
N GLU A 154 0.30 12.85 -1.49
CA GLU A 154 0.21 12.90 -0.02
C GLU A 154 -1.22 13.21 0.47
N LEU A 155 -1.96 14.06 -0.25
CA LEU A 155 -3.37 14.31 0.03
C LEU A 155 -4.25 13.08 -0.26
N LEU A 156 -3.98 12.34 -1.34
CA LEU A 156 -4.62 11.05 -1.64
C LEU A 156 -4.37 10.05 -0.51
N LYS A 157 -3.11 9.92 -0.05
CA LYS A 157 -2.77 9.06 1.10
C LYS A 157 -3.56 9.48 2.35
N SER A 158 -3.72 10.78 2.61
CA SER A 158 -4.47 11.27 3.77
C SER A 158 -5.98 10.96 3.68
N LEU A 159 -6.60 11.17 2.52
CA LEU A 159 -8.00 10.78 2.27
C LEU A 159 -8.19 9.26 2.43
N ILE A 160 -7.33 8.46 1.79
CA ILE A 160 -7.41 7.00 1.82
C ILE A 160 -7.13 6.44 3.23
N ARG A 161 -6.24 7.05 4.02
CA ARG A 161 -6.04 6.68 5.44
C ARG A 161 -7.29 6.90 6.28
N LYS A 162 -8.03 7.99 6.02
CA LYS A 162 -9.28 8.34 6.73
C LYS A 162 -10.41 7.38 6.37
N ASP A 163 -10.58 7.10 5.08
CA ASP A 163 -11.61 6.19 4.55
C ASP A 163 -11.12 4.75 4.37
N LYS A 164 -10.06 4.33 5.09
CA LYS A 164 -9.41 3.02 4.87
C LYS A 164 -10.32 1.82 5.15
N HIS A 165 -11.38 2.00 5.94
CA HIS A 165 -12.40 0.97 6.20
C HIS A 165 -13.29 0.66 4.99
N TRP A 166 -13.36 1.58 4.01
CA TRP A 166 -14.08 1.36 2.76
C TRP A 166 -13.35 0.45 1.77
N ILE A 167 -12.07 0.16 1.96
CA ILE A 167 -11.29 -0.70 1.05
C ILE A 167 -11.63 -2.16 1.39
N PRO A 168 -12.28 -2.93 0.49
CA PRO A 168 -12.62 -4.32 0.78
C PRO A 168 -11.37 -5.18 0.99
N ASP A 169 -11.51 -6.25 1.76
CA ASP A 169 -10.49 -7.26 2.06
C ASP A 169 -10.61 -8.53 1.21
N VAL A 170 -11.50 -8.51 0.22
CA VAL A 170 -11.75 -9.63 -0.70
C VAL A 170 -10.78 -9.56 -1.91
N PRO A 171 -10.09 -10.65 -2.28
CA PRO A 171 -9.23 -10.68 -3.47
C PRO A 171 -9.98 -10.26 -4.74
N GLY A 172 -9.33 -9.44 -5.58
CA GLY A 172 -9.92 -8.86 -6.79
C GLY A 172 -10.75 -7.59 -6.56
N TYR A 173 -11.00 -7.20 -5.31
CA TYR A 173 -11.66 -5.95 -4.95
C TYR A 173 -10.65 -4.83 -4.68
N SER A 174 -11.12 -3.58 -4.70
CA SER A 174 -10.28 -2.39 -4.51
C SER A 174 -11.11 -1.18 -4.10
N LEU A 175 -10.44 -0.12 -3.68
CA LEU A 175 -11.02 1.22 -3.62
C LEU A 175 -10.59 1.99 -4.87
N TYR A 176 -11.55 2.30 -5.74
CA TYR A 176 -11.33 3.16 -6.89
C TYR A 176 -11.29 4.62 -6.45
N ILE A 177 -10.30 5.35 -6.93
CA ILE A 177 -10.03 6.74 -6.59
C ILE A 177 -10.24 7.57 -7.87
N ARG A 178 -11.05 8.62 -7.76
CA ARG A 178 -11.43 9.52 -8.86
C ARG A 178 -11.00 10.95 -8.53
N PRO A 179 -9.74 11.34 -8.83
CA PRO A 179 -9.37 12.75 -8.93
C PRO A 179 -10.09 13.37 -10.13
N THR A 180 -10.51 14.62 -10.01
CA THR A 180 -11.21 15.37 -11.06
C THR A 180 -10.87 16.84 -10.90
N LEU A 181 -10.63 17.54 -12.01
CA LEU A 181 -10.33 18.98 -12.04
C LEU A 181 -11.23 19.63 -13.08
N ILE A 182 -11.99 20.64 -12.65
CA ILE A 182 -13.02 21.32 -13.43
C ILE A 182 -12.80 22.84 -13.43
N GLY A 183 -13.13 23.50 -14.54
CA GLY A 183 -13.24 24.96 -14.61
C GLY A 183 -14.51 25.44 -13.89
N THR A 184 -14.36 26.37 -12.94
CA THR A 184 -15.46 26.89 -12.11
C THR A 184 -15.74 28.38 -12.32
N GLN A 185 -15.00 29.05 -13.21
CA GLN A 185 -15.21 30.45 -13.59
C GLN A 185 -16.69 30.67 -13.98
N PRO A 186 -17.39 31.65 -13.39
CA PRO A 186 -18.79 31.97 -13.70
C PRO A 186 -18.91 32.78 -15.00
N ALA A 187 -18.54 32.21 -16.14
CA ALA A 187 -18.52 32.89 -17.43
C ALA A 187 -18.99 32.02 -18.61
N LEU A 188 -19.64 32.67 -19.58
CA LEU A 188 -19.97 32.11 -20.90
C LEU A 188 -18.94 32.50 -21.99
N GLY A 189 -17.83 33.12 -21.59
CA GLY A 189 -16.70 33.40 -22.48
C GLY A 189 -15.82 32.16 -22.61
N VAL A 190 -15.51 31.75 -23.85
CA VAL A 190 -14.60 30.61 -24.09
C VAL A 190 -13.15 31.09 -24.00
N GLN A 191 -12.54 30.90 -22.83
CA GLN A 191 -11.17 31.34 -22.51
C GLN A 191 -10.52 30.41 -21.47
N PRO A 192 -9.20 30.51 -21.20
CA PRO A 192 -8.60 29.88 -20.03
C PRO A 192 -9.32 30.30 -18.74
N PRO A 193 -9.56 29.37 -17.80
CA PRO A 193 -10.36 29.66 -16.62
C PRO A 193 -9.52 30.44 -15.60
N ASP A 194 -10.12 31.44 -14.96
CA ASP A 194 -9.51 32.15 -13.82
C ASP A 194 -9.82 31.48 -12.46
N GLU A 195 -10.82 30.60 -12.40
CA GLU A 195 -11.16 29.78 -11.24
C GLU A 195 -11.36 28.31 -11.63
N ALA A 196 -10.86 27.41 -10.79
CA ALA A 196 -10.98 25.96 -10.97
C ALA A 196 -11.11 25.24 -9.62
N LEU A 197 -11.60 24.00 -9.66
CA LEU A 197 -11.72 23.13 -8.49
C LEU A 197 -11.14 21.75 -8.80
N LEU A 198 -10.13 21.33 -8.02
CA LEU A 198 -9.72 19.93 -7.94
C LEU A 198 -10.51 19.27 -6.81
N PHE A 199 -11.09 18.11 -7.08
CA PHE A 199 -11.68 17.27 -6.05
C PHE A 199 -11.33 15.79 -6.24
N VAL A 200 -11.44 15.00 -5.17
CA VAL A 200 -11.23 13.55 -5.21
C VAL A 200 -12.34 12.85 -4.44
N ILE A 201 -13.02 11.92 -5.10
CA ILE A 201 -13.98 11.00 -4.49
C ILE A 201 -13.47 9.56 -4.60
N CYS A 202 -13.84 8.73 -3.62
CA CYS A 202 -13.46 7.33 -3.57
C CYS A 202 -14.71 6.43 -3.62
N SER A 203 -14.57 5.23 -4.20
CA SER A 203 -15.67 4.27 -4.40
C SER A 203 -15.16 2.84 -4.20
N PRO A 204 -15.74 2.02 -3.30
CA PRO A 204 -15.42 0.60 -3.21
C PRO A 204 -15.91 -0.12 -4.47
N VAL A 205 -15.07 -0.97 -5.07
CA VAL A 205 -15.41 -1.69 -6.32
C VAL A 205 -14.93 -3.14 -6.29
N GLY A 206 -15.76 -4.03 -6.84
CA GLY A 206 -15.39 -5.41 -7.19
C GLY A 206 -14.89 -5.54 -8.63
N PRO A 207 -15.04 -6.75 -9.23
CA PRO A 207 -14.84 -6.97 -10.66
C PRO A 207 -15.64 -5.98 -11.52
N TYR A 208 -15.08 -5.57 -12.65
CA TYR A 208 -15.68 -4.51 -13.47
C TYR A 208 -16.95 -4.96 -14.23
N TYR A 209 -16.96 -6.20 -14.73
CA TYR A 209 -18.12 -6.77 -15.41
C TYR A 209 -18.96 -7.63 -14.45
N PRO A 210 -20.30 -7.65 -14.60
CA PRO A 210 -21.18 -8.52 -13.81
C PRO A 210 -20.86 -10.01 -13.97
N THR A 211 -20.25 -10.40 -15.09
CA THR A 211 -19.78 -11.76 -15.40
C THR A 211 -18.45 -12.12 -14.73
N GLY A 212 -17.83 -11.20 -13.96
CA GLY A 212 -16.53 -11.38 -13.33
C GLY A 212 -15.37 -11.19 -14.32
N PHE A 213 -14.40 -12.10 -14.29
CA PHE A 213 -13.23 -12.11 -15.18
C PHE A 213 -13.43 -12.98 -16.44
N LYS A 214 -14.69 -13.17 -16.87
CA LYS A 214 -14.98 -13.89 -18.12
C LYS A 214 -14.61 -13.02 -19.34
N PRO A 215 -14.22 -13.63 -20.46
CA PRO A 215 -14.09 -12.93 -21.74
C PRO A 215 -15.34 -12.15 -22.11
N ILE A 216 -15.17 -11.07 -22.88
CA ILE A 216 -16.25 -10.20 -23.33
C ILE A 216 -16.33 -10.14 -24.85
N ALA A 217 -17.55 -10.08 -25.38
CA ALA A 217 -17.77 -9.84 -26.81
C ALA A 217 -17.67 -8.34 -27.14
N LEU A 218 -16.98 -7.99 -28.23
CA LEU A 218 -16.82 -6.61 -28.71
C LEU A 218 -17.57 -6.36 -30.02
N TYR A 219 -18.11 -5.15 -30.20
CA TYR A 219 -18.61 -4.69 -31.51
C TYR A 219 -17.61 -3.74 -32.18
N GLY A 220 -17.00 -4.15 -33.29
CA GLY A 220 -16.14 -3.31 -34.12
C GLY A 220 -16.94 -2.23 -34.83
N THR A 221 -16.99 -1.03 -34.25
CA THR A 221 -17.78 0.06 -34.82
C THR A 221 -17.04 0.73 -35.99
N THR A 222 -17.70 0.77 -37.13
CA THR A 222 -17.28 1.50 -38.34
C THR A 222 -18.03 2.83 -38.49
N GLU A 223 -19.13 2.99 -37.75
CA GLU A 223 -20.07 4.09 -37.81
C GLU A 223 -19.65 5.27 -36.90
N PHE A 224 -18.88 5.00 -35.84
CA PHE A 224 -18.45 5.98 -34.84
C PHE A 224 -16.92 6.02 -34.70
N SER A 225 -16.36 7.22 -34.59
CA SER A 225 -14.94 7.42 -34.26
C SER A 225 -14.77 8.02 -32.87
N ARG A 226 -13.90 7.42 -32.05
CA ARG A 226 -13.58 7.89 -30.68
C ARG A 226 -12.74 9.17 -30.67
N ALA A 227 -11.79 9.22 -31.61
CA ALA A 227 -10.74 10.21 -31.69
C ALA A 227 -10.18 10.25 -33.11
N ALA A 228 -9.58 11.38 -33.48
CA ALA A 228 -8.92 11.60 -34.76
C ALA A 228 -7.56 12.28 -34.54
N PRO A 229 -6.63 12.20 -35.52
CA PRO A 229 -5.33 12.85 -35.44
C PRO A 229 -5.46 14.36 -35.18
N GLY A 230 -4.58 14.92 -34.34
CA GLY A 230 -4.64 16.32 -33.90
C GLY A 230 -5.72 16.66 -32.86
N GLY A 231 -6.61 15.71 -32.54
CA GLY A 231 -7.68 15.87 -31.57
C GLY A 231 -7.23 15.85 -30.10
N ILE A 232 -8.07 15.24 -29.25
CA ILE A 232 -7.87 15.17 -27.80
C ILE A 232 -7.88 13.73 -27.25
N GLY A 233 -7.86 12.70 -28.11
CA GLY A 233 -7.98 11.29 -27.72
C GLY A 233 -6.94 10.80 -26.71
N ALA A 234 -5.70 11.30 -26.80
CA ALA A 234 -4.60 10.98 -25.89
C ALA A 234 -4.69 11.62 -24.48
N PHE A 235 -5.75 12.37 -24.18
CA PHE A 235 -5.90 13.11 -22.92
C PHE A 235 -7.18 12.69 -22.16
N LYS A 236 -7.19 12.77 -20.82
CA LYS A 236 -8.27 12.20 -20.01
C LYS A 236 -9.38 13.21 -19.65
N LEU A 237 -9.96 13.81 -20.70
CA LEU A 237 -11.03 14.82 -20.63
C LEU A 237 -12.41 14.16 -20.62
N GLY A 238 -13.39 14.75 -19.92
CA GLY A 238 -14.79 14.27 -19.96
C GLY A 238 -15.41 14.23 -21.36
N ALA A 239 -15.05 15.22 -22.20
CA ALA A 239 -15.47 15.33 -23.60
C ALA A 239 -15.15 14.09 -24.46
N ASN A 240 -14.14 13.28 -24.11
CA ASN A 240 -13.78 12.05 -24.84
C ASN A 240 -14.68 10.84 -24.54
N TYR A 241 -15.60 10.95 -23.58
CA TYR A 241 -16.43 9.83 -23.11
C TYR A 241 -17.91 10.00 -23.49
N ALA A 242 -18.46 11.21 -23.37
CA ALA A 242 -19.87 11.47 -23.62
C ALA A 242 -20.34 11.08 -25.05
N PRO A 243 -19.61 11.39 -26.15
CA PRO A 243 -20.01 10.97 -27.50
C PRO A 243 -20.06 9.44 -27.67
N GLY A 244 -19.25 8.70 -26.91
CA GLY A 244 -19.17 7.24 -27.03
C GLY A 244 -20.35 6.48 -26.40
N VAL A 245 -21.20 7.16 -25.62
CA VAL A 245 -22.37 6.53 -24.98
C VAL A 245 -23.36 5.98 -26.01
N VAL A 246 -23.53 6.63 -27.16
CA VAL A 246 -24.40 6.15 -28.25
C VAL A 246 -23.84 4.87 -28.86
N ALA A 247 -22.56 4.86 -29.25
CA ALA A 247 -21.87 3.68 -29.79
C ALA A 247 -21.92 2.48 -28.83
N GLN A 248 -21.69 2.72 -27.52
CA GLN A 248 -21.79 1.68 -26.50
C GLN A 248 -23.22 1.14 -26.33
N ARG A 249 -24.24 1.99 -26.43
CA ARG A 249 -25.66 1.58 -26.38
C ARG A 249 -26.02 0.71 -27.58
N GLU A 250 -25.52 1.04 -28.77
CA GLU A 250 -25.76 0.26 -29.99
C GLU A 250 -25.00 -1.07 -30.00
N ALA A 251 -23.77 -1.12 -29.50
CA ALA A 251 -23.05 -2.36 -29.25
C ALA A 251 -23.82 -3.28 -28.29
N ALA A 252 -24.33 -2.74 -27.18
CA ALA A 252 -25.15 -3.47 -26.22
C ALA A 252 -26.48 -3.97 -26.81
N ALA A 253 -27.16 -3.17 -27.63
CA ALA A 253 -28.39 -3.58 -28.34
C ALA A 253 -28.14 -4.72 -29.34
N LYS A 254 -26.92 -4.82 -29.89
CA LYS A 254 -26.46 -5.91 -30.75
C LYS A 254 -25.91 -7.13 -29.97
N GLY A 255 -25.95 -7.12 -28.63
CA GLY A 255 -25.50 -8.22 -27.76
C GLY A 255 -24.02 -8.22 -27.38
N TYR A 256 -23.28 -7.14 -27.66
CA TYR A 256 -21.85 -7.01 -27.33
C TYR A 256 -21.65 -6.19 -26.04
N ALA A 257 -20.68 -6.58 -25.21
CA ALA A 257 -20.47 -5.97 -23.90
C ALA A 257 -19.76 -4.61 -23.98
N GLN A 258 -18.86 -4.43 -24.95
CA GLN A 258 -18.15 -3.18 -25.22
C GLN A 258 -18.05 -2.94 -26.73
N ASN A 259 -17.76 -1.71 -27.13
CA ASN A 259 -17.36 -1.42 -28.50
C ASN A 259 -15.83 -1.49 -28.68
N LEU A 260 -15.40 -1.91 -29.87
CA LEU A 260 -14.02 -1.81 -30.34
C LEU A 260 -13.95 -0.62 -31.29
N TRP A 261 -13.12 0.36 -30.96
CA TRP A 261 -12.99 1.59 -31.71
C TRP A 261 -12.09 1.42 -32.93
N LEU A 262 -12.65 1.67 -34.12
CA LEU A 262 -11.94 1.61 -35.39
C LEU A 262 -11.70 3.03 -35.94
N HIS A 263 -10.64 3.20 -36.73
CA HIS A 263 -10.26 4.47 -37.33
C HIS A 263 -9.81 4.32 -38.79
N GLY A 264 -10.23 5.27 -39.62
CA GLY A 264 -9.86 5.34 -41.03
C GLY A 264 -10.51 4.26 -41.91
N PRO A 265 -10.33 4.34 -43.25
CA PRO A 265 -10.94 3.42 -44.21
C PRO A 265 -10.45 1.97 -44.07
N ASP A 266 -9.21 1.77 -43.60
CA ASP A 266 -8.62 0.44 -43.39
C ASP A 266 -9.06 -0.21 -42.05
N HIS A 267 -9.92 0.46 -41.29
CA HIS A 267 -10.42 0.02 -39.98
C HIS A 267 -9.28 -0.35 -39.02
N HIS A 268 -8.38 0.61 -38.80
CA HIS A 268 -7.31 0.51 -37.80
C HIS A 268 -7.92 0.42 -36.40
N ILE A 269 -7.46 -0.56 -35.63
CA ILE A 269 -7.89 -0.79 -34.26
C ILE A 269 -7.22 0.24 -33.35
N THR A 270 -8.00 0.86 -32.45
CA THR A 270 -7.49 1.87 -31.51
C THR A 270 -7.64 1.44 -30.05
N GLU A 271 -8.86 1.38 -29.52
CA GLU A 271 -9.15 1.09 -28.11
C GLU A 271 -10.37 0.17 -27.93
N VAL A 272 -10.43 -0.54 -26.81
CA VAL A 272 -11.58 -1.37 -26.39
C VAL A 272 -12.40 -0.57 -25.36
N GLY A 273 -13.51 0.04 -25.76
CA GLY A 273 -14.34 0.86 -24.87
C GLY A 273 -13.55 2.01 -24.25
N THR A 274 -13.15 1.87 -22.98
CA THR A 274 -12.25 2.82 -22.28
C THR A 274 -10.93 2.18 -21.84
N MET A 275 -10.44 1.20 -22.59
CA MET A 275 -9.22 0.42 -22.34
C MET A 275 -8.31 0.42 -23.58
N ASN A 276 -7.00 0.34 -23.40
CA ASN A 276 -6.09 0.21 -24.54
C ASN A 276 -6.10 -1.23 -25.07
N THR A 277 -6.07 -1.39 -26.40
CA THR A 277 -6.05 -2.70 -27.04
C THR A 277 -4.67 -3.35 -27.01
N MET A 278 -4.65 -4.66 -26.77
CA MET A 278 -3.52 -5.56 -26.98
C MET A 278 -3.99 -6.73 -27.85
N VAL A 279 -3.16 -7.14 -28.81
CA VAL A 279 -3.38 -8.32 -29.66
C VAL A 279 -2.12 -9.18 -29.61
N VAL A 280 -2.28 -10.50 -29.63
CA VAL A 280 -1.17 -11.45 -29.61
C VAL A 280 -1.22 -12.31 -30.86
N PHE A 281 -0.16 -12.27 -31.66
CA PHE A 281 -0.01 -13.07 -32.88
C PHE A 281 1.10 -14.10 -32.74
N LYS A 282 0.92 -15.26 -33.36
CA LYS A 282 1.94 -16.27 -33.54
C LYS A 282 2.47 -16.21 -34.97
N GLN A 283 3.76 -15.93 -35.09
CA GLN A 283 4.47 -15.87 -36.36
C GLN A 283 4.83 -17.29 -36.84
N PRO A 284 4.96 -17.55 -38.15
CA PRO A 284 5.28 -18.89 -38.69
C PRO A 284 6.60 -19.50 -38.18
N ASN A 285 7.57 -18.66 -37.80
CA ASN A 285 8.84 -19.08 -37.20
C ASN A 285 8.76 -19.42 -35.69
N GLY A 286 7.56 -19.40 -35.11
CA GLY A 286 7.32 -19.68 -33.69
C GLY A 286 7.54 -18.49 -32.75
N VAL A 287 7.86 -17.29 -33.26
CA VAL A 287 7.87 -16.06 -32.46
C VAL A 287 6.44 -15.66 -32.08
N THR A 288 6.25 -15.18 -30.86
CA THR A 288 5.00 -14.58 -30.40
C THR A 288 5.16 -13.06 -30.40
N GLU A 289 4.27 -12.34 -31.06
CA GLU A 289 4.24 -10.87 -31.09
C GLU A 289 3.10 -10.36 -30.21
N LEU A 290 3.42 -9.65 -29.13
CA LEU A 290 2.48 -8.81 -28.40
C LEU A 290 2.47 -7.43 -29.08
N VAL A 291 1.34 -7.05 -29.67
CA VAL A 291 1.18 -5.79 -30.40
C VAL A 291 0.09 -4.90 -29.79
N THR A 292 0.35 -3.59 -29.79
CA THR A 292 -0.61 -2.55 -29.40
C THR A 292 -0.48 -1.33 -30.32
N PRO A 293 -1.58 -0.61 -30.64
CA PRO A 293 -1.51 0.64 -31.39
C PRO A 293 -0.56 1.67 -30.75
N PRO A 294 0.20 2.46 -31.53
CA PRO A 294 1.17 3.43 -31.04
C PRO A 294 0.49 4.63 -30.37
N LEU A 295 1.25 5.40 -29.58
CA LEU A 295 0.76 6.64 -28.95
C LEU A 295 0.83 7.83 -29.94
N ASP A 296 0.01 7.77 -30.99
CA ASP A 296 -0.06 8.72 -32.12
C ASP A 296 -0.89 10.00 -31.85
N GLY A 297 -1.45 10.14 -30.65
CA GLY A 297 -2.36 11.23 -30.27
C GLY A 297 -3.84 10.84 -30.24
N MET A 298 -4.23 9.71 -30.84
CA MET A 298 -5.57 9.13 -30.74
C MET A 298 -5.71 8.16 -29.56
N ILE A 299 -4.63 7.52 -29.13
CA ILE A 299 -4.63 6.52 -28.05
C ILE A 299 -4.35 7.18 -26.69
N LEU A 300 -5.15 6.87 -25.66
CA LEU A 300 -4.91 7.35 -24.29
C LEU A 300 -3.70 6.59 -23.70
N PRO A 301 -2.66 7.25 -23.17
CA PRO A 301 -1.52 6.55 -22.56
C PRO A 301 -1.94 5.89 -21.23
N GLY A 302 -2.40 4.64 -21.28
CA GLY A 302 -2.82 3.87 -20.12
C GLY A 302 -1.67 3.44 -19.23
N VAL A 303 -1.81 3.62 -17.92
CA VAL A 303 -0.84 3.12 -16.92
C VAL A 303 -0.76 1.59 -16.96
N THR A 304 -1.88 0.91 -17.20
CA THR A 304 -1.91 -0.55 -17.37
C THR A 304 -1.27 -1.01 -18.69
N ARG A 305 -1.52 -0.30 -19.81
CA ARG A 305 -0.82 -0.52 -21.09
C ARG A 305 0.70 -0.44 -20.91
N ASP A 306 1.16 0.66 -20.33
CA ASP A 306 2.57 0.92 -20.04
C ASP A 306 3.18 -0.17 -19.13
N SER A 307 2.45 -0.60 -18.08
CA SER A 307 2.89 -1.70 -17.21
C SER A 307 2.97 -3.06 -17.90
N VAL A 308 2.02 -3.40 -18.79
CA VAL A 308 2.07 -4.66 -19.55
C VAL A 308 3.26 -4.66 -20.51
N LEU A 309 3.50 -3.55 -21.22
CA LEU A 309 4.66 -3.40 -22.10
C LEU A 309 5.99 -3.46 -21.34
N ALA A 310 6.07 -2.84 -20.16
CA ALA A 310 7.25 -2.92 -19.31
C ALA A 310 7.54 -4.37 -18.86
N LEU A 311 6.55 -5.06 -18.30
CA LEU A 311 6.72 -6.47 -17.88
C LEU A 311 7.13 -7.40 -19.03
N ALA A 312 6.53 -7.22 -20.21
CA ALA A 312 6.89 -7.99 -21.39
C ALA A 312 8.34 -7.71 -21.87
N ARG A 313 8.80 -6.46 -21.78
CA ARG A 313 10.18 -6.04 -22.12
C ARG A 313 11.20 -6.54 -21.10
N ASP A 314 10.86 -6.48 -19.81
CA ASP A 314 11.73 -6.94 -18.71
C ASP A 314 11.90 -8.47 -18.70
N HIS A 315 10.89 -9.21 -19.19
CA HIS A 315 10.97 -10.65 -19.46
C HIS A 315 11.90 -10.95 -20.65
N ILE A 316 11.75 -10.22 -21.78
CA ILE A 316 12.61 -10.37 -22.96
C ILE A 316 14.08 -10.04 -22.64
N SER A 317 14.34 -9.03 -21.80
CA SER A 317 15.69 -8.60 -21.45
C SER A 317 16.37 -9.48 -20.39
N GLY A 318 15.64 -10.40 -19.75
CA GLY A 318 16.13 -11.20 -18.64
C GLY A 318 16.43 -10.39 -17.36
N GLN A 319 15.92 -9.16 -17.27
CA GLN A 319 16.13 -8.28 -16.11
C GLN A 319 15.21 -8.60 -14.92
N SER A 320 14.11 -9.31 -15.19
CA SER A 320 13.20 -9.84 -14.18
C SER A 320 13.25 -11.38 -14.15
N ALA A 321 12.74 -11.97 -13.06
CA ALA A 321 12.48 -13.41 -13.04
C ALA A 321 11.52 -13.79 -14.20
N PRO A 322 11.72 -14.95 -14.86
CA PRO A 322 10.83 -15.40 -15.93
C PRO A 322 9.36 -15.41 -15.50
N ILE A 323 8.48 -14.93 -16.37
CA ILE A 323 7.04 -14.97 -16.11
C ILE A 323 6.54 -16.37 -16.53
N ASP A 324 6.05 -17.15 -15.56
CA ASP A 324 5.57 -18.52 -15.78
C ASP A 324 4.57 -18.62 -16.94
N GLY A 325 4.89 -19.42 -17.94
CA GLY A 325 4.08 -19.65 -19.13
C GLY A 325 4.26 -18.62 -20.26
N LEU A 326 5.03 -17.55 -20.04
CA LEU A 326 5.40 -16.60 -21.09
C LEU A 326 6.61 -17.11 -21.87
N THR A 327 6.57 -17.03 -23.20
CA THR A 327 7.64 -17.55 -24.06
C THR A 327 8.87 -16.65 -24.10
N GLU A 328 10.06 -17.23 -24.16
CA GLU A 328 11.32 -16.52 -24.42
C GLU A 328 11.36 -15.91 -25.84
N LYS A 329 10.61 -16.49 -26.80
CA LYS A 329 10.50 -15.97 -28.18
C LYS A 329 9.42 -14.91 -28.31
N LEU A 330 9.40 -13.95 -27.38
CA LEU A 330 8.44 -12.84 -27.37
C LEU A 330 9.04 -11.61 -28.06
N VAL A 331 8.22 -10.92 -28.85
CA VAL A 331 8.49 -9.58 -29.40
C VAL A 331 7.38 -8.64 -28.97
N VAL A 332 7.72 -7.39 -28.64
CA VAL A 332 6.76 -6.34 -28.25
C VAL A 332 6.77 -5.24 -29.30
N SER A 333 5.63 -5.04 -29.98
CA SER A 333 5.47 -4.09 -31.07
C SER A 333 4.47 -2.98 -30.72
N GLU A 334 4.88 -1.72 -30.88
CA GLU A 334 3.96 -0.57 -30.86
C GLU A 334 3.72 -0.11 -32.30
N ARG A 335 2.78 -0.78 -33.00
CA ARG A 335 2.48 -0.56 -34.44
C ARG A 335 0.97 -0.55 -34.70
N PRO A 336 0.50 0.07 -35.81
CA PRO A 336 -0.88 -0.07 -36.25
C PRO A 336 -1.25 -1.54 -36.48
N VAL A 337 -2.52 -1.87 -36.20
CA VAL A 337 -3.15 -3.18 -36.42
C VAL A 337 -4.52 -2.93 -37.05
N THR A 338 -4.93 -3.71 -38.03
CA THR A 338 -6.24 -3.56 -38.70
C THR A 338 -7.19 -4.70 -38.34
N MET A 339 -8.51 -4.47 -38.44
CA MET A 339 -9.48 -5.57 -38.33
C MET A 339 -9.32 -6.63 -39.43
N LYS A 340 -8.77 -6.26 -40.60
CA LYS A 340 -8.41 -7.21 -41.65
C LYS A 340 -7.33 -8.18 -41.17
N GLU A 341 -6.22 -7.66 -40.63
CA GLU A 341 -5.12 -8.46 -40.06
C GLU A 341 -5.60 -9.41 -38.97
N VAL A 342 -6.46 -8.94 -38.05
CA VAL A 342 -7.03 -9.76 -36.98
C VAL A 342 -7.96 -10.86 -37.53
N LYS A 343 -8.79 -10.56 -38.53
CA LYS A 343 -9.68 -11.54 -39.17
C LYS A 343 -8.90 -12.64 -39.89
N GLU A 344 -7.90 -12.26 -40.70
CA GLU A 344 -7.00 -13.20 -41.40
C GLU A 344 -6.22 -14.06 -40.39
N ALA A 345 -5.70 -13.46 -39.32
CA ALA A 345 -4.98 -14.20 -38.28
C ALA A 345 -5.89 -15.17 -37.49
N SER A 346 -7.17 -14.83 -37.27
CA SER A 346 -8.17 -15.72 -36.68
C SER A 346 -8.40 -16.94 -37.59
N GLN A 347 -8.61 -16.71 -38.88
CA GLN A 347 -8.86 -17.76 -39.89
C GLN A 347 -7.67 -18.71 -40.06
N ASP A 348 -6.44 -18.19 -40.07
CA ASP A 348 -5.21 -18.98 -40.21
C ASP A 348 -4.72 -19.64 -38.90
N GLY A 349 -5.40 -19.44 -37.77
CA GLY A 349 -4.94 -19.92 -36.46
C GLY A 349 -3.68 -19.24 -35.92
N ARG A 350 -3.35 -18.04 -36.43
CA ARG A 350 -2.22 -17.20 -35.99
C ARG A 350 -2.59 -16.24 -34.86
N LEU A 351 -3.87 -15.90 -34.69
CA LEU A 351 -4.36 -15.08 -33.58
C LEU A 351 -4.37 -15.92 -32.30
N VAL A 352 -3.65 -15.49 -31.28
CA VAL A 352 -3.53 -16.18 -29.99
C VAL A 352 -4.48 -15.57 -28.97
N GLU A 353 -4.48 -14.23 -28.86
CA GLU A 353 -5.30 -13.50 -27.89
C GLU A 353 -5.66 -12.10 -28.39
N PHE A 354 -6.72 -11.56 -27.78
CA PHE A 354 -7.10 -10.15 -27.88
C PHE A 354 -7.61 -9.71 -26.50
N PHE A 355 -7.13 -8.58 -25.98
CA PHE A 355 -7.57 -8.07 -24.68
C PHE A 355 -7.46 -6.55 -24.54
N GLY A 356 -8.35 -5.99 -23.70
CA GLY A 356 -8.27 -4.61 -23.23
C GLY A 356 -7.44 -4.48 -21.96
N THR A 357 -6.72 -3.38 -21.81
CA THR A 357 -5.96 -3.02 -20.60
C THR A 357 -6.39 -1.68 -20.00
N GLY A 358 -6.62 -1.62 -18.69
CA GLY A 358 -6.99 -0.38 -18.01
C GLY A 358 -7.40 -0.56 -16.55
N THR A 359 -7.34 0.51 -15.76
CA THR A 359 -7.52 0.47 -14.29
C THR A 359 -8.78 -0.29 -13.82
N ALA A 360 -9.88 -0.17 -14.56
CA ALA A 360 -11.18 -0.70 -14.14
C ALA A 360 -11.21 -2.23 -14.12
N ALA A 361 -10.92 -2.88 -15.26
CA ALA A 361 -10.87 -4.34 -15.40
C ALA A 361 -9.48 -4.96 -15.13
N VAL A 362 -8.42 -4.15 -15.08
CA VAL A 362 -7.01 -4.55 -15.19
C VAL A 362 -6.71 -5.14 -16.57
N ILE A 363 -7.10 -6.40 -16.79
CA ILE A 363 -7.06 -7.09 -18.08
C ILE A 363 -8.49 -7.56 -18.41
N SER A 364 -8.93 -7.36 -19.65
CA SER A 364 -10.26 -7.74 -20.14
C SER A 364 -10.10 -8.59 -21.40
N THR A 365 -10.17 -9.91 -21.27
CA THR A 365 -10.13 -10.83 -22.42
C THR A 365 -11.32 -10.68 -23.33
N VAL A 366 -11.15 -11.06 -24.59
CA VAL A 366 -12.18 -11.02 -25.63
C VAL A 366 -12.32 -12.40 -26.26
N ASP A 367 -13.56 -12.88 -26.41
CA ASP A 367 -13.88 -14.16 -27.06
C ASP A 367 -14.32 -13.99 -28.53
N LYS A 368 -14.92 -12.84 -28.86
CA LYS A 368 -15.30 -12.50 -30.24
C LYS A 368 -15.38 -11.00 -30.51
N ILE A 369 -15.17 -10.61 -31.76
CA ILE A 369 -15.41 -9.26 -32.28
C ILE A 369 -16.44 -9.35 -33.42
N GLY A 370 -17.62 -8.78 -33.23
CA GLY A 370 -18.60 -8.58 -34.30
C GLY A 370 -18.11 -7.49 -35.25
N TYR A 371 -17.95 -7.81 -36.54
CA TYR A 371 -17.36 -6.94 -37.54
C TYR A 371 -17.96 -7.19 -38.93
N LEU A 372 -18.54 -6.15 -39.53
CA LEU A 372 -19.17 -6.18 -40.86
C LEU A 372 -20.21 -7.31 -41.06
N GLY A 373 -20.95 -7.65 -40.01
CA GLY A 373 -22.02 -8.66 -40.03
C GLY A 373 -21.59 -10.07 -39.61
N GLU A 374 -20.31 -10.31 -39.34
CA GLU A 374 -19.76 -11.61 -38.93
C GLU A 374 -19.09 -11.53 -37.55
N ASP A 375 -19.10 -12.61 -36.78
CA ASP A 375 -18.31 -12.75 -35.55
C ASP A 375 -16.90 -13.26 -35.88
N VAL A 376 -15.87 -12.46 -35.61
CA VAL A 376 -14.47 -12.88 -35.62
C VAL A 376 -14.15 -13.49 -34.26
N HIS A 377 -14.00 -14.81 -34.21
CA HIS A 377 -13.69 -15.54 -32.98
C HIS A 377 -12.22 -15.39 -32.56
N ILE A 378 -12.00 -15.32 -31.25
CA ILE A 378 -10.68 -15.22 -30.61
C ILE A 378 -10.50 -16.43 -29.67
N PRO A 379 -9.34 -17.11 -29.68
CA PRO A 379 -9.10 -18.21 -28.75
C PRO A 379 -9.10 -17.77 -27.29
N VAL A 380 -9.73 -18.57 -26.44
CA VAL A 380 -9.80 -18.37 -24.98
C VAL A 380 -9.48 -19.67 -24.24
N GLY A 381 -8.84 -19.58 -23.07
CA GLY A 381 -8.53 -20.73 -22.21
C GLY A 381 -7.06 -21.11 -22.25
N SER A 382 -6.74 -22.38 -22.52
CA SER A 382 -5.36 -22.91 -22.42
C SER A 382 -4.36 -22.33 -23.42
N GLN A 383 -4.83 -21.64 -24.47
CA GLN A 383 -4.00 -20.91 -25.43
C GLN A 383 -3.75 -19.45 -25.02
N THR A 384 -4.48 -18.95 -24.03
CA THR A 384 -4.32 -17.60 -23.47
C THR A 384 -3.05 -17.59 -22.60
N VAL A 385 -2.18 -16.60 -22.81
CA VAL A 385 -0.91 -16.39 -22.11
C VAL A 385 -1.00 -15.15 -21.22
N PHE A 386 -1.44 -14.01 -21.77
CA PHE A 386 -1.49 -12.71 -21.08
C PHE A 386 -2.84 -12.42 -20.42
N GLY A 387 -3.92 -12.87 -21.06
CA GLY A 387 -5.32 -12.63 -20.70
C GLY A 387 -5.89 -13.61 -19.69
N ASN A 388 -5.12 -14.60 -19.23
CA ASN A 388 -5.56 -15.42 -18.12
C ASN A 388 -5.88 -14.49 -16.94
N PRO A 389 -7.09 -14.57 -16.32
CA PRO A 389 -7.22 -14.03 -14.98
C PRO A 389 -6.09 -14.63 -14.15
N PRO A 390 -5.43 -13.86 -13.26
CA PRO A 390 -4.35 -14.40 -12.46
C PRO A 390 -4.88 -15.68 -11.82
N LYS A 391 -4.21 -16.81 -12.11
CA LYS A 391 -4.37 -18.00 -11.28
C LYS A 391 -4.16 -17.47 -9.88
N ILE A 392 -5.21 -17.51 -9.05
CA ILE A 392 -5.08 -17.14 -7.63
C ILE A 392 -3.87 -17.95 -7.19
N PRO A 393 -2.77 -17.30 -6.75
CA PRO A 393 -1.50 -17.99 -6.63
C PRO A 393 -1.73 -19.30 -5.89
N ARG A 394 -1.24 -20.43 -6.41
CA ARG A 394 -1.54 -21.73 -5.77
C ARG A 394 -1.05 -21.77 -4.32
N GLU A 395 -0.19 -20.84 -3.93
CA GLU A 395 0.13 -20.47 -2.55
C GLU A 395 -1.07 -19.86 -1.78
N ALA A 396 -1.75 -18.84 -2.31
CA ALA A 396 -2.96 -18.25 -1.71
C ALA A 396 -4.17 -19.21 -1.68
N GLU A 397 -4.23 -20.17 -2.60
CA GLU A 397 -5.21 -21.26 -2.55
C GLU A 397 -4.79 -22.42 -1.63
N ARG A 398 -3.51 -22.86 -1.61
CA ARG A 398 -3.02 -23.83 -0.60
C ARG A 398 -3.19 -23.30 0.82
N TYR A 399 -2.82 -22.04 1.05
CA TYR A 399 -2.97 -21.36 2.34
C TYR A 399 -4.44 -21.30 2.83
N ARG A 400 -5.42 -21.46 1.92
CA ARG A 400 -6.86 -21.50 2.26
C ARG A 400 -7.52 -22.87 2.14
N SER A 401 -6.99 -23.80 1.35
CA SER A 401 -7.57 -25.14 1.14
C SER A 401 -7.00 -26.19 2.09
N GLU A 402 -5.76 -26.01 2.56
CA GLU A 402 -5.16 -26.82 3.63
C GLU A 402 -5.58 -26.31 5.03
N HIS A 403 -6.20 -25.13 5.11
CA HIS A 403 -6.67 -24.49 6.36
C HIS A 403 -8.17 -24.21 6.31
N PRO A 404 -9.05 -25.21 6.53
CA PRO A 404 -10.48 -24.96 6.72
C PRO A 404 -10.68 -24.07 7.96
N GLN A 405 -11.51 -23.01 7.85
CA GLN A 405 -12.02 -22.18 8.97
C GLN A 405 -11.07 -22.15 10.17
N VAL A 406 -9.89 -21.50 10.01
CA VAL A 406 -8.71 -21.63 10.90
C VAL A 406 -9.17 -21.92 12.34
N PRO A 407 -9.03 -23.17 12.81
CA PRO A 407 -9.50 -23.52 14.13
C PRO A 407 -8.82 -22.57 15.09
N ILE A 408 -9.60 -21.93 15.98
CA ILE A 408 -9.09 -21.02 17.02
C ILE A 408 -7.80 -21.65 17.55
N PRO A 409 -6.60 -21.07 17.27
CA PRO A 409 -5.34 -21.74 17.57
C PRO A 409 -5.37 -22.22 19.01
N ALA A 410 -4.87 -23.42 19.31
CA ALA A 410 -5.07 -24.04 20.63
C ALA A 410 -4.74 -23.06 21.77
N LEU A 411 -3.65 -22.32 21.60
CA LEU A 411 -3.26 -21.14 22.37
C LEU A 411 -4.36 -20.08 22.59
N ASN A 412 -5.07 -19.61 21.55
CA ASN A 412 -6.18 -18.66 21.70
C ASN A 412 -7.29 -19.22 22.60
N LYS A 413 -7.61 -20.51 22.52
CA LYS A 413 -8.56 -21.15 23.45
C LYS A 413 -8.04 -21.10 24.89
N HIS A 414 -6.76 -21.37 25.12
CA HIS A 414 -6.15 -21.23 26.46
C HIS A 414 -6.10 -19.78 26.96
N ILE A 415 -5.84 -18.79 26.09
CA ILE A 415 -5.85 -17.35 26.41
C ILE A 415 -7.26 -16.90 26.84
N LEU A 416 -8.29 -17.24 26.07
CA LEU A 416 -9.69 -16.87 26.35
C LEU A 416 -10.22 -17.55 27.62
N SER A 417 -9.87 -18.82 27.85
CA SER A 417 -10.15 -19.50 29.12
C SER A 417 -9.45 -18.81 30.30
N SER A 418 -8.22 -18.33 30.11
CA SER A 418 -7.45 -17.64 31.15
C SER A 418 -8.00 -16.24 31.51
N LEU A 419 -8.70 -15.56 30.58
CA LEU A 419 -9.48 -14.36 30.90
C LEU A 419 -10.58 -14.68 31.92
N SER A 420 -11.32 -15.77 31.71
CA SER A 420 -12.44 -16.15 32.59
C SER A 420 -11.99 -16.68 33.95
N LEU A 421 -10.83 -17.34 34.04
CA LEU A 421 -10.29 -17.85 35.31
C LEU A 421 -9.67 -16.74 36.20
N ARG A 422 -9.51 -15.51 35.69
CA ARG A 422 -8.80 -14.41 36.38
C ARG A 422 -9.57 -13.10 36.39
N GLU A 423 -10.89 -13.18 36.24
CA GLU A 423 -11.85 -12.08 36.36
C GLU A 423 -11.61 -11.33 37.69
N GLY A 424 -11.40 -10.02 37.62
CA GLY A 424 -11.05 -9.17 38.77
C GLY A 424 -9.59 -9.20 39.26
N LYS A 425 -8.69 -10.00 38.66
CA LYS A 425 -7.26 -10.08 39.06
C LYS A 425 -6.25 -9.62 38.00
N ALA A 426 -6.65 -9.52 36.73
CA ALA A 426 -5.83 -9.00 35.64
C ALA A 426 -6.16 -7.53 35.35
N THR A 427 -5.15 -6.72 35.00
CA THR A 427 -5.39 -5.33 34.57
C THR A 427 -6.16 -5.33 33.26
N ALA A 428 -7.30 -4.63 33.24
CA ALA A 428 -8.16 -4.53 32.07
C ALA A 428 -7.41 -3.93 30.88
N LEU A 429 -7.71 -4.41 29.66
CA LEU A 429 -7.05 -3.93 28.44
C LEU A 429 -7.27 -2.42 28.21
N ARG A 430 -8.41 -1.87 28.66
CA ARG A 430 -8.68 -0.42 28.65
C ARG A 430 -7.58 0.36 29.40
N THR A 431 -7.31 -0.03 30.64
CA THR A 431 -6.30 0.59 31.50
C THR A 431 -4.88 0.43 30.94
N LEU A 432 -4.58 -0.69 30.28
CA LEU A 432 -3.31 -0.86 29.58
C LEU A 432 -3.21 0.07 28.35
N VAL A 433 -4.30 0.29 27.60
CA VAL A 433 -4.34 1.24 26.47
C VAL A 433 -4.27 2.71 26.92
N GLU A 434 -4.87 3.05 28.06
CA GLU A 434 -4.73 4.36 28.70
C GLU A 434 -3.27 4.58 29.10
N GLN A 435 -2.68 3.65 29.86
CA GLN A 435 -1.27 3.70 30.27
C GLN A 435 -0.30 3.73 29.08
N TYR A 436 -0.58 2.99 28.01
CA TYR A 436 0.18 3.04 26.76
C TYR A 436 0.26 4.47 26.22
N THR A 437 -0.87 5.19 26.27
CA THR A 437 -1.01 6.54 25.71
C THR A 437 -0.41 7.59 26.64
N GLU A 438 -0.73 7.52 27.94
CA GLU A 438 -0.29 8.48 28.96
C GLU A 438 1.21 8.39 29.31
N ARG A 439 1.79 7.20 29.23
CA ARG A 439 3.19 6.94 29.62
C ARG A 439 4.14 6.93 28.42
N HIS A 440 3.72 7.53 27.31
CA HIS A 440 4.59 7.72 26.16
C HIS A 440 5.79 8.60 26.52
N GLY A 441 7.01 8.12 26.26
CA GLY A 441 8.25 8.82 26.60
C GLY A 441 8.51 8.91 28.11
N ARG A 442 7.81 8.11 28.93
CA ARG A 442 8.02 8.09 30.38
C ARG A 442 9.36 7.44 30.70
N VAL A 443 10.33 8.23 31.14
CA VAL A 443 11.58 7.72 31.71
C VAL A 443 11.29 7.07 33.07
N LEU A 444 11.75 5.83 33.25
CA LEU A 444 11.65 5.10 34.52
C LEU A 444 12.78 5.52 35.47
N ASP A 445 12.46 5.66 36.77
CA ASP A 445 13.45 5.97 37.83
C ASP A 445 14.25 4.73 38.24
N ALA A 446 14.88 4.10 37.26
CA ALA A 446 15.84 3.04 37.42
C ALA A 446 16.81 3.09 36.24
N SER A 447 17.99 2.48 36.41
CA SER A 447 19.04 2.47 35.39
C SER A 447 19.29 1.04 34.93
N LEU A 448 19.22 0.80 33.61
CA LEU A 448 19.63 -0.49 33.05
C LEU A 448 21.14 -0.67 33.22
N VAL A 449 21.56 -1.92 33.46
CA VAL A 449 22.97 -2.28 33.51
C VAL A 449 23.50 -2.28 32.08
N TYR A 450 24.69 -1.71 31.86
CA TYR A 450 25.32 -1.66 30.54
C TYR A 450 26.06 -2.96 30.29
N GLU A 451 25.57 -3.79 29.36
CA GLU A 451 25.97 -5.19 29.27
C GLU A 451 26.34 -5.60 27.83
N SER A 452 27.12 -4.77 27.13
CA SER A 452 27.61 -5.02 25.76
C SER A 452 28.65 -6.14 25.63
N ARG A 453 29.30 -6.54 26.73
CA ARG A 453 30.17 -7.72 26.82
C ARG A 453 29.79 -8.53 28.06
N PRO A 454 28.66 -9.25 28.03
CA PRO A 454 28.20 -10.04 29.17
C PRO A 454 29.15 -11.22 29.42
N SER A 455 29.28 -11.63 30.69
CA SER A 455 30.04 -12.84 31.04
C SER A 455 29.39 -14.09 30.45
N GLU A 456 30.17 -15.17 30.26
CA GLU A 456 29.72 -16.42 29.63
C GLU A 456 28.43 -16.98 30.25
N GLY A 457 28.28 -16.93 31.58
CA GLY A 457 27.04 -17.36 32.26
C GLY A 457 25.81 -16.50 31.98
N ARG A 458 25.96 -15.32 31.34
CA ARG A 458 24.87 -14.42 30.96
C ARG A 458 24.68 -14.23 29.46
N LYS A 459 25.64 -14.59 28.60
CA LYS A 459 25.47 -14.62 27.13
C LYS A 459 24.24 -15.42 26.72
N THR A 460 23.45 -14.90 25.79
CA THR A 460 22.30 -15.63 25.21
C THR A 460 22.80 -16.94 24.59
N ARG A 461 22.05 -18.03 24.78
CA ARG A 461 22.38 -19.36 24.25
C ARG A 461 21.52 -19.66 23.02
N PHE A 462 22.09 -20.36 22.04
CA PHE A 462 21.44 -20.57 20.73
C PHE A 462 21.33 -22.04 20.30
N GLU A 463 21.94 -22.98 21.04
CA GLU A 463 22.05 -24.39 20.61
C GLU A 463 20.86 -25.23 21.07
N SER A 464 20.31 -26.03 20.15
CA SER A 464 19.13 -26.88 20.34
C SER A 464 19.39 -28.20 21.07
N GLY A 465 20.50 -28.31 21.82
CA GLY A 465 20.95 -29.53 22.49
C GLY A 465 20.64 -29.61 23.99
N PHE A 466 20.06 -28.57 24.58
CA PHE A 466 19.70 -28.52 26.01
C PHE A 466 18.21 -28.81 26.22
N ASN A 467 17.86 -29.28 27.43
CA ASN A 467 16.50 -29.71 27.78
C ASN A 467 15.42 -28.73 27.32
N LEU A 468 14.28 -29.27 26.85
CA LEU A 468 13.07 -28.51 26.50
C LEU A 468 12.48 -27.66 27.65
N GLU A 469 13.05 -27.78 28.84
CA GLU A 469 12.72 -27.04 30.06
C GLU A 469 13.65 -25.83 30.33
N GLU A 470 14.77 -25.66 29.59
CA GLU A 470 15.64 -24.49 29.76
C GLU A 470 15.08 -23.22 29.10
N ASP A 471 15.04 -22.15 29.89
CA ASP A 471 14.53 -20.83 29.52
C ASP A 471 15.62 -19.98 28.83
N ASP A 472 15.35 -19.58 27.59
CA ASP A 472 16.25 -18.76 26.75
C ASP A 472 16.03 -17.24 26.92
N GLY A 473 15.23 -16.83 27.92
CA GLY A 473 14.90 -15.44 28.21
C GLY A 473 13.86 -14.81 27.29
N VAL A 474 13.32 -15.58 26.34
CA VAL A 474 12.26 -15.14 25.41
C VAL A 474 10.91 -15.67 25.89
N VAL A 475 9.92 -14.79 25.89
CA VAL A 475 8.55 -15.08 26.33
C VAL A 475 7.55 -14.73 25.24
N MET A 476 6.35 -15.32 25.33
CA MET A 476 5.24 -14.87 24.51
C MET A 476 4.41 -13.84 25.29
N ILE A 477 3.95 -12.80 24.60
CA ILE A 477 3.00 -11.80 25.12
C ILE A 477 1.72 -11.90 24.31
N ALA A 478 0.59 -11.93 25.00
CA ALA A 478 -0.73 -11.94 24.39
C ALA A 478 -1.58 -10.78 24.91
N HIS A 479 -2.32 -10.13 24.01
CA HIS A 479 -3.40 -9.22 24.36
C HIS A 479 -4.72 -9.84 23.91
N ALA A 480 -5.76 -9.79 24.76
CA ALA A 480 -7.04 -10.43 24.47
C ALA A 480 -8.23 -9.59 24.93
N LEU A 481 -9.29 -9.64 24.12
CA LEU A 481 -10.57 -8.99 24.35
C LEU A 481 -11.70 -9.92 23.87
N GLN A 482 -12.73 -10.08 24.69
CA GLN A 482 -13.92 -10.87 24.42
C GLN A 482 -15.17 -10.11 24.88
N HIS A 483 -16.24 -10.18 24.08
CA HIS A 483 -17.57 -9.68 24.40
C HIS A 483 -18.59 -10.69 23.89
N GLY A 484 -19.22 -11.42 24.82
CA GLY A 484 -20.05 -12.58 24.49
C GLY A 484 -19.28 -13.62 23.64
N ALA A 485 -19.83 -13.95 22.46
CA ALA A 485 -19.22 -14.89 21.51
C ALA A 485 -18.09 -14.27 20.65
N LYS A 486 -17.96 -12.95 20.59
CA LYS A 486 -16.93 -12.27 19.77
C LYS A 486 -15.64 -12.12 20.56
N HIS A 487 -14.50 -12.38 19.92
CA HIS A 487 -13.19 -12.17 20.53
C HIS A 487 -12.15 -11.65 19.54
N LYS A 488 -11.08 -11.05 20.07
CA LYS A 488 -9.83 -10.73 19.37
C LYS A 488 -8.66 -11.09 20.28
N VAL A 489 -7.69 -11.79 19.73
CA VAL A 489 -6.39 -12.08 20.35
C VAL A 489 -5.30 -11.58 19.40
N THR A 490 -4.23 -11.02 19.96
CA THR A 490 -2.96 -10.72 19.27
C THR A 490 -1.81 -11.27 20.11
N VAL A 491 -0.76 -11.77 19.47
CA VAL A 491 0.42 -12.35 20.13
C VAL A 491 1.70 -11.81 19.52
N CYS A 492 2.72 -11.61 20.36
CA CYS A 492 4.09 -11.28 19.97
C CYS A 492 5.09 -12.02 20.86
N SER A 493 6.35 -12.04 20.44
CA SER A 493 7.47 -12.36 21.32
C SER A 493 7.82 -11.15 22.19
N GLY A 494 8.53 -11.39 23.28
CA GLY A 494 9.19 -10.38 24.11
C GLY A 494 10.31 -11.01 24.92
N PHE A 495 11.05 -10.22 25.68
CA PHE A 495 12.15 -10.72 26.51
C PHE A 495 12.23 -10.00 27.86
N VAL A 496 12.80 -10.67 28.85
CA VAL A 496 12.89 -10.16 30.22
C VAL A 496 14.19 -9.40 30.44
N LEU A 497 14.11 -8.23 31.06
CA LEU A 497 15.26 -7.47 31.55
C LEU A 497 15.26 -7.38 33.07
N ASN A 498 16.47 -7.28 33.63
CA ASN A 498 16.71 -7.11 35.05
C ASN A 498 17.07 -5.65 35.37
N VAL A 499 16.29 -5.03 36.24
CA VAL A 499 16.43 -3.63 36.65
C VAL A 499 16.80 -3.60 38.14
N PRO A 500 17.83 -2.85 38.57
CA PRO A 500 18.13 -2.67 40.00
C PRO A 500 16.97 -1.95 40.71
N ASP A 501 16.46 -2.53 41.80
CA ASP A 501 15.43 -1.89 42.61
C ASP A 501 16.05 -0.84 43.55
N LYS A 502 15.76 0.45 43.29
CA LYS A 502 16.19 1.56 44.16
C LYS A 502 15.36 1.70 45.43
N SER A 503 14.18 1.10 45.50
CA SER A 503 13.13 1.43 46.48
C SER A 503 13.16 0.61 47.77
N SER A 504 13.79 -0.58 47.76
CA SER A 504 13.75 -1.53 48.89
C SER A 504 15.02 -1.60 49.75
N GLY A 505 16.11 -0.91 49.37
CA GLY A 505 17.42 -1.03 50.04
C GLY A 505 18.07 -2.43 49.92
N SER A 506 17.45 -3.33 49.16
CA SER A 506 17.87 -4.71 48.94
C SER A 506 18.64 -4.84 47.62
N ARG A 507 19.45 -5.90 47.48
CA ARG A 507 20.12 -6.24 46.21
C ARG A 507 19.18 -6.89 45.17
N SER A 508 17.89 -6.99 45.46
CA SER A 508 16.88 -7.58 44.57
C SER A 508 16.76 -6.82 43.25
N LYS A 509 16.66 -7.57 42.15
CA LYS A 509 16.44 -7.04 40.80
C LYS A 509 14.96 -7.19 40.44
N GLN A 510 14.32 -6.11 40.00
CA GLN A 510 12.99 -6.16 39.43
C GLN A 510 13.07 -6.67 37.99
N LYS A 511 12.26 -7.67 37.64
CA LYS A 511 12.07 -8.09 36.25
C LYS A 511 11.01 -7.23 35.57
N ILE A 512 11.33 -6.79 34.37
CA ILE A 512 10.44 -6.09 33.43
C ILE A 512 10.49 -6.82 32.08
N LEU A 513 9.55 -6.54 31.20
CA LEU A 513 9.53 -7.14 29.86
C LEU A 513 9.58 -6.08 28.78
N VAL A 514 10.31 -6.35 27.70
CA VAL A 514 10.38 -5.52 26.49
C VAL A 514 9.73 -6.25 25.33
N SER A 515 8.96 -5.53 24.52
CA SER A 515 8.29 -6.04 23.32
C SER A 515 7.96 -4.89 22.35
N CYS A 516 7.48 -5.23 21.16
CA CYS A 516 6.85 -4.30 20.23
C CYS A 516 5.49 -3.77 20.74
N ALA A 517 5.04 -2.62 20.22
CA ALA A 517 3.74 -2.03 20.55
C ALA A 517 2.62 -2.36 19.54
N HIS A 518 2.94 -2.77 18.31
CA HIS A 518 1.96 -2.88 17.25
C HIS A 518 0.90 -3.97 17.50
N THR A 519 1.18 -5.01 18.27
CA THR A 519 0.17 -6.02 18.66
C THR A 519 -0.84 -5.49 19.67
N LEU A 520 -0.43 -4.55 20.53
CA LEU A 520 -1.32 -3.78 21.41
C LEU A 520 -2.12 -2.75 20.59
N GLU A 521 -1.48 -2.06 19.65
CA GLU A 521 -2.18 -1.15 18.71
C GLU A 521 -3.18 -1.91 17.83
N GLU A 522 -2.87 -3.11 17.36
CA GLU A 522 -3.76 -3.92 16.53
C GLU A 522 -5.02 -4.31 17.31
N ILE A 523 -4.90 -4.78 18.56
CA ILE A 523 -6.08 -5.09 19.37
C ILE A 523 -6.86 -3.84 19.75
N ARG A 524 -6.19 -2.74 20.13
CA ARG A 524 -6.79 -1.41 20.41
C ARG A 524 -7.58 -0.88 19.21
N ASN A 525 -7.09 -1.10 17.99
CA ASN A 525 -7.73 -0.67 16.75
C ASN A 525 -8.69 -1.71 16.15
N SER A 526 -8.92 -2.85 16.82
CA SER A 526 -9.89 -3.84 16.39
C SER A 526 -11.33 -3.31 16.47
N ARG A 527 -12.23 -3.84 15.63
CA ARG A 527 -13.67 -3.48 15.66
C ARG A 527 -14.25 -3.70 17.06
N LEU A 528 -13.96 -4.86 17.65
CA LEU A 528 -14.39 -5.23 19.00
C LEU A 528 -13.93 -4.24 20.08
N ALA A 529 -12.69 -3.74 19.97
CA ALA A 529 -12.17 -2.74 20.90
C ALA A 529 -12.84 -1.38 20.75
N ARG A 530 -13.22 -0.96 19.54
CA ARG A 530 -13.99 0.29 19.34
C ARG A 530 -15.40 0.19 19.93
N ASP A 531 -16.07 -0.93 19.69
CA ASP A 531 -17.43 -1.19 20.19
C ASP A 531 -17.49 -1.17 21.74
N VAL A 532 -16.39 -1.54 22.41
CA VAL A 532 -16.37 -1.87 23.86
C VAL A 532 -15.45 -0.98 24.72
N LEU A 533 -14.30 -0.56 24.21
CA LEU A 533 -13.35 0.30 24.95
C LEU A 533 -13.61 1.78 24.71
N SER A 534 -14.25 2.16 23.60
CA SER A 534 -14.41 3.57 23.18
C SER A 534 -15.83 4.14 23.37
N ASN A 535 -16.82 3.31 23.72
CA ASN A 535 -18.21 3.73 23.85
C ASN A 535 -18.57 4.04 25.32
N PRO A 536 -18.92 5.30 25.68
CA PRO A 536 -19.32 5.66 27.04
C PRO A 536 -20.78 5.30 27.39
N PHE A 537 -21.59 4.83 26.43
CA PHE A 537 -23.02 4.53 26.59
C PHE A 537 -23.32 3.02 26.74
N ILE A 538 -22.32 2.21 27.06
CA ILE A 538 -22.50 0.77 27.33
C ILE A 538 -23.23 0.62 28.68
N SER A 539 -24.41 -0.02 28.67
CA SER A 539 -25.19 -0.30 29.89
C SER A 539 -24.41 -1.18 30.87
N SER A 540 -24.69 -1.09 32.17
CA SER A 540 -24.03 -1.91 33.20
C SER A 540 -24.08 -3.41 32.86
N GLU A 541 -25.24 -3.93 32.46
CA GLU A 541 -25.44 -5.33 32.06
C GLU A 541 -24.60 -5.76 30.83
N SER A 542 -24.19 -4.82 29.97
CA SER A 542 -23.33 -5.11 28.82
C SER A 542 -21.84 -4.87 29.11
N GLN A 543 -21.49 -4.18 30.20
CA GLN A 543 -20.11 -4.16 30.72
C GLN A 543 -19.73 -5.50 31.36
N ASP A 544 -20.65 -6.15 32.07
CA ASP A 544 -20.43 -7.46 32.71
C ASP A 544 -20.14 -8.61 31.72
N GLN A 545 -20.40 -8.41 30.42
CA GLN A 545 -20.09 -9.38 29.36
C GLN A 545 -18.70 -9.19 28.73
N VAL A 546 -17.91 -8.23 29.21
CA VAL A 546 -16.62 -7.82 28.62
C VAL A 546 -15.46 -8.42 29.42
N LYS A 547 -14.74 -9.36 28.80
CA LYS A 547 -13.51 -9.94 29.36
C LYS A 547 -12.32 -9.45 28.59
N SER A 548 -11.34 -8.84 29.28
CA SER A 548 -10.14 -8.31 28.62
C SER A 548 -8.92 -8.38 29.52
N GLY A 549 -7.74 -8.47 28.92
CA GLY A 549 -6.49 -8.53 29.66
C GLY A 549 -5.27 -8.70 28.75
N SER A 550 -4.09 -8.69 29.35
CA SER A 550 -2.84 -9.04 28.67
C SER A 550 -2.01 -9.97 29.55
N PHE A 551 -1.31 -10.91 28.93
CA PHE A 551 -0.57 -11.96 29.61
C PHE A 551 0.83 -12.11 29.03
N VAL A 552 1.79 -12.39 29.92
CA VAL A 552 3.03 -13.08 29.56
C VAL A 552 2.74 -14.59 29.66
N ILE A 553 3.17 -15.37 28.67
CA ILE A 553 2.88 -16.80 28.58
C ILE A 553 4.20 -17.57 28.52
N THR A 554 4.33 -18.58 29.38
CA THR A 554 5.57 -19.33 29.62
C THR A 554 5.29 -20.82 29.86
N GLY A 555 6.33 -21.62 30.07
CA GLY A 555 6.18 -23.03 30.41
C GLY A 555 6.09 -23.95 29.18
N PRO A 556 5.87 -25.26 29.39
CA PRO A 556 5.99 -26.26 28.34
C PRO A 556 4.90 -26.11 27.27
N PRO A 557 5.16 -26.51 26.02
CA PRO A 557 4.23 -26.40 24.89
C PRO A 557 2.80 -26.91 25.16
N SER A 558 2.70 -28.01 25.92
CA SER A 558 1.46 -28.71 26.26
C SER A 558 0.70 -28.13 27.46
N SER A 559 1.33 -27.29 28.28
CA SER A 559 0.73 -26.72 29.50
C SER A 559 1.22 -25.29 29.74
N PRO A 560 0.79 -24.32 28.91
CA PRO A 560 1.20 -22.93 29.04
C PRO A 560 0.68 -22.28 30.34
N THR A 561 1.56 -21.56 31.02
CA THR A 561 1.27 -20.77 32.22
C THR A 561 1.09 -19.30 31.86
N PHE A 562 0.01 -18.68 32.35
CA PHE A 562 -0.38 -17.31 32.05
C PHE A 562 -0.12 -16.37 33.24
N HIS A 563 0.69 -15.34 33.03
CA HIS A 563 1.06 -14.33 34.02
C HIS A 563 0.48 -12.97 33.63
N PRO A 564 -0.46 -12.39 34.39
CA PRO A 564 -1.09 -11.12 34.04
C PRO A 564 -0.06 -9.97 33.99
N ILE A 565 -0.16 -9.16 32.94
CA ILE A 565 0.52 -7.88 32.85
C ILE A 565 -0.22 -6.90 33.77
N SER A 566 0.49 -6.32 34.73
CA SER A 566 -0.05 -5.42 35.74
C SER A 566 -0.12 -3.98 35.23
N ALA A 567 0.85 -3.55 34.43
CA ALA A 567 0.90 -2.22 33.86
C ALA A 567 1.83 -2.15 32.64
N ILE A 568 1.65 -1.10 31.84
CA ILE A 568 2.67 -0.61 30.90
C ILE A 568 3.50 0.42 31.66
N ALA A 569 4.78 0.14 31.86
CA ALA A 569 5.68 1.00 32.62
C ALA A 569 6.09 2.23 31.79
N SER A 570 6.44 2.02 30.51
CA SER A 570 6.81 3.03 29.53
C SER A 570 6.47 2.58 28.10
N SER A 571 6.36 3.52 27.16
CA SER A 571 6.11 3.25 25.74
C SER A 571 6.78 4.28 24.83
N LEU A 572 7.26 3.83 23.67
CA LEU A 572 7.73 4.71 22.59
C LEU A 572 6.90 4.43 21.33
N HIS A 573 5.79 5.17 21.15
CA HIS A 573 4.84 4.95 20.03
C HIS A 573 5.51 5.04 18.67
N ARG A 574 6.41 6.02 18.48
CA ARG A 574 7.11 6.23 17.20
C ARG A 574 8.10 5.13 16.89
N SER A 575 8.73 4.55 17.91
CA SER A 575 9.73 3.49 17.78
C SER A 575 9.12 2.10 17.99
N ASP A 576 7.79 2.00 18.13
CA ASP A 576 7.05 0.74 18.30
C ASP A 576 7.54 -0.14 19.46
N LEU A 577 7.88 0.47 20.62
CA LEU A 577 8.35 -0.25 21.83
C LEU A 577 7.41 -0.11 23.03
N LEU A 578 7.35 -1.19 23.83
CA LEU A 578 6.70 -1.27 25.14
C LEU A 578 7.67 -1.78 26.21
N VAL A 579 7.59 -1.19 27.42
CA VAL A 579 8.07 -1.81 28.66
C VAL A 579 6.86 -2.19 29.51
N LEU A 580 6.76 -3.48 29.84
CA LEU A 580 5.64 -4.06 30.58
C LEU A 580 6.10 -4.53 31.97
N SER A 581 5.21 -4.42 32.96
CA SER A 581 5.40 -5.01 34.29
C SER A 581 4.36 -6.11 34.55
N THR A 582 4.76 -7.13 35.31
CA THR A 582 3.84 -8.11 35.94
C THR A 582 3.67 -7.78 37.42
N SER A 583 2.81 -8.49 38.14
CA SER A 583 2.80 -8.45 39.61
C SER A 583 4.15 -8.89 40.19
N SER A 584 4.58 -8.27 41.29
CA SER A 584 5.90 -8.49 41.92
C SER A 584 6.17 -9.96 42.30
N THR A 585 5.12 -10.71 42.65
CA THR A 585 5.17 -12.13 43.04
C THR A 585 5.25 -13.11 41.87
N THR A 586 4.95 -12.70 40.64
CA THR A 586 4.80 -13.63 39.50
C THR A 586 6.11 -14.05 38.83
N LEU A 587 7.17 -13.22 38.91
CA LEU A 587 8.48 -13.48 38.28
C LEU A 587 9.66 -13.46 39.26
N SER A 588 9.38 -13.35 40.57
CA SER A 588 10.37 -13.29 41.65
C SER A 588 11.22 -14.56 41.74
N GLU A 589 12.45 -14.44 42.24
CA GLU A 589 13.46 -15.52 42.30
C GLU A 589 13.04 -16.76 43.13
N ASN A 590 11.99 -16.65 43.96
CA ASN A 590 11.50 -17.68 44.87
C ASN A 590 10.29 -18.50 44.38
N ASN A 591 9.86 -18.36 43.11
CA ASN A 591 8.78 -19.17 42.51
C ASN A 591 9.31 -20.08 41.38
N ASP A 592 8.61 -21.18 41.09
CA ASP A 592 9.05 -22.27 40.18
C ASP A 592 9.37 -21.85 38.73
N VAL A 593 8.94 -20.68 38.28
CA VAL A 593 9.17 -20.22 36.89
C VAL A 593 10.34 -19.24 36.81
N ARG A 594 11.55 -19.79 36.66
CA ARG A 594 12.81 -19.02 36.55
C ARG A 594 13.07 -18.46 35.15
N ILE A 595 12.27 -17.50 34.69
CA ILE A 595 12.57 -16.81 33.42
C ILE A 595 13.89 -16.06 33.52
N ARG A 596 14.78 -16.28 32.55
CA ARG A 596 16.11 -15.68 32.47
C ARG A 596 16.02 -14.25 31.91
N SER A 597 16.83 -13.32 32.44
CA SER A 597 16.97 -12.00 31.83
C SER A 597 18.02 -12.00 30.72
N LEU A 598 17.75 -11.34 29.60
CA LEU A 598 18.75 -11.13 28.54
C LEU A 598 19.64 -9.91 28.82
N PRO A 599 20.95 -9.97 28.49
CA PRO A 599 21.82 -8.80 28.46
C PRO A 599 21.47 -7.89 27.27
N VAL A 600 21.60 -6.58 27.44
CA VAL A 600 21.31 -5.58 26.38
C VAL A 600 22.53 -4.71 26.14
N SER A 601 22.86 -4.49 24.88
CA SER A 601 23.88 -3.52 24.47
C SER A 601 23.30 -2.10 24.48
N PRO A 602 23.93 -1.13 25.17
CA PRO A 602 23.64 0.30 24.98
C PRO A 602 24.28 0.88 23.72
N TYR A 603 25.03 0.06 22.96
CA TYR A 603 25.68 0.46 21.72
C TYR A 603 25.02 -0.22 20.52
N PRO A 604 24.81 0.50 19.40
CA PRO A 604 24.30 -0.07 18.17
C PRO A 604 25.26 -1.11 17.59
N ALA A 605 24.72 -2.17 17.00
CA ALA A 605 25.49 -3.08 16.16
C ALA A 605 25.93 -2.37 14.86
N HIS A 606 27.08 -2.73 14.30
CA HIS A 606 27.53 -2.16 13.03
C HIS A 606 26.94 -2.91 11.83
N PRO A 607 26.81 -2.28 10.64
CA PRO A 607 26.54 -3.01 9.41
C PRO A 607 27.60 -4.11 9.22
N GLY A 608 27.16 -5.34 8.92
CA GLY A 608 28.00 -6.53 8.86
C GLY A 608 28.08 -7.34 10.15
N THR A 609 27.60 -6.84 11.31
CA THR A 609 27.56 -7.62 12.56
C THR A 609 26.73 -8.90 12.39
N PRO A 610 27.29 -10.10 12.64
CA PRO A 610 26.54 -11.36 12.68
C PRO A 610 25.55 -11.38 13.84
N ILE A 611 24.34 -11.89 13.61
CA ILE A 611 23.27 -11.90 14.61
C ILE A 611 22.56 -13.26 14.69
N ARG A 612 21.86 -13.43 15.81
CA ARG A 612 20.79 -14.39 16.03
C ARG A 612 19.48 -13.65 16.22
N ALA A 613 18.48 -13.98 15.41
CA ALA A 613 17.14 -13.45 15.52
C ALA A 613 16.19 -14.56 15.98
N HIS A 614 15.38 -14.31 17.02
CA HIS A 614 14.42 -15.30 17.52
C HIS A 614 13.16 -15.30 16.64
N PHE A 615 12.96 -16.35 15.84
CA PHE A 615 11.80 -16.51 14.97
C PHE A 615 10.74 -17.42 15.61
N VAL A 616 9.47 -17.14 15.33
CA VAL A 616 8.30 -17.89 15.82
C VAL A 616 7.34 -18.16 14.68
N VAL A 617 6.73 -19.35 14.67
CA VAL A 617 5.60 -19.73 13.81
C VAL A 617 4.52 -20.45 14.62
N ASP A 618 3.29 -20.45 14.14
CA ASP A 618 2.11 -21.02 14.80
C ASP A 618 1.81 -22.48 14.42
N THR A 619 2.40 -22.99 13.34
CA THR A 619 2.33 -24.39 12.91
C THR A 619 3.68 -25.11 13.03
N LYS A 620 3.67 -26.45 13.04
CA LYS A 620 4.90 -27.24 12.98
C LYS A 620 5.59 -27.01 11.62
N PRO A 621 6.87 -26.59 11.58
CA PRO A 621 7.68 -26.52 10.36
C PRO A 621 7.89 -27.90 9.72
N ASP A 622 8.21 -27.93 8.43
CA ASP A 622 8.56 -29.17 7.75
C ASP A 622 9.77 -29.85 8.43
N ASP A 623 9.78 -31.18 8.45
CA ASP A 623 10.86 -31.98 9.06
C ASP A 623 12.20 -31.81 8.30
N SER A 624 12.17 -31.20 7.11
CA SER A 624 13.36 -30.76 6.37
C SER A 624 14.02 -29.48 6.93
N GLU A 625 13.32 -28.70 7.77
CA GLU A 625 13.85 -27.47 8.39
C GLU A 625 14.48 -27.73 9.78
N GLU A 626 15.73 -28.16 9.80
CA GLU A 626 16.46 -28.44 11.05
C GLU A 626 16.46 -27.26 12.06
N GLY A 627 16.40 -27.58 13.35
CA GLY A 627 16.63 -26.62 14.44
C GLY A 627 15.41 -25.81 14.92
N TRP A 628 14.20 -26.08 14.41
CA TRP A 628 12.97 -25.60 15.05
C TRP A 628 12.62 -26.45 16.27
N THR A 629 12.14 -25.80 17.33
CA THR A 629 11.75 -26.46 18.59
C THR A 629 10.30 -26.11 18.99
N PRO A 630 9.53 -27.06 19.55
CA PRO A 630 8.21 -26.76 20.10
C PRO A 630 8.30 -25.69 21.20
N TRP A 631 7.32 -24.78 21.21
CA TRP A 631 7.23 -23.66 22.15
C TRP A 631 5.79 -23.47 22.66
N VAL A 632 5.58 -22.39 23.41
CA VAL A 632 4.37 -22.07 24.16
C VAL A 632 3.09 -22.25 23.31
N GLY A 633 2.14 -23.04 23.82
CA GLY A 633 0.80 -23.16 23.25
C GLY A 633 0.70 -23.85 21.88
N GLY A 634 1.71 -24.64 21.50
CA GLY A 634 1.77 -25.35 20.22
C GLY A 634 2.46 -24.57 19.09
N THR A 635 2.95 -23.35 19.38
CA THR A 635 3.85 -22.61 18.48
C THR A 635 5.23 -23.26 18.42
N TRP A 636 6.06 -22.83 17.47
CA TRP A 636 7.45 -23.31 17.31
C TRP A 636 8.41 -22.13 17.24
N ARG A 637 9.62 -22.29 17.77
CA ARG A 637 10.66 -21.26 17.83
C ARG A 637 12.00 -21.73 17.27
N LYS A 638 12.80 -20.78 16.77
CA LYS A 638 14.16 -21.03 16.28
C LYS A 638 15.02 -19.77 16.37
N TRP A 639 16.27 -19.93 16.80
CA TRP A 639 17.29 -18.88 16.71
C TRP A 639 17.96 -18.92 15.33
N VAL A 640 17.66 -17.94 14.49
CA VAL A 640 18.08 -17.95 13.07
C VAL A 640 19.34 -17.10 12.87
N LYS A 641 20.32 -17.67 12.16
CA LYS A 641 21.56 -17.01 11.70
C LYS A 641 21.23 -15.83 10.77
N GLY A 642 21.83 -14.68 11.03
CA GLY A 642 21.59 -13.47 10.25
C GLY A 642 22.72 -12.46 10.31
N MET A 643 22.48 -11.28 9.73
CA MET A 643 23.42 -10.16 9.68
C MET A 643 22.69 -8.81 9.72
N VAL A 644 23.25 -7.84 10.44
CA VAL A 644 22.82 -6.43 10.38
C VAL A 644 23.23 -5.84 9.03
N VAL A 645 22.26 -5.34 8.26
CA VAL A 645 22.47 -4.77 6.92
C VAL A 645 22.78 -3.28 6.99
N GLY A 646 22.19 -2.57 7.96
CA GLY A 646 22.37 -1.13 8.13
C GLY A 646 21.24 -0.48 8.91
N TYR A 647 21.18 0.84 8.90
CA TYR A 647 20.15 1.62 9.58
C TYR A 647 19.50 2.59 8.61
N LYS A 648 18.19 2.79 8.72
CA LYS A 648 17.48 3.84 7.97
C LYS A 648 16.45 4.53 8.84
N ASP A 649 16.18 5.79 8.51
CA ASP A 649 15.11 6.55 9.14
C ASP A 649 13.72 6.15 8.62
N PHE A 650 12.66 6.76 9.16
CA PHE A 650 11.29 6.55 8.69
C PHE A 650 11.07 6.87 7.20
N ALA A 651 11.84 7.78 6.61
CA ALA A 651 11.80 8.15 5.21
C ALA A 651 12.58 7.18 4.29
N GLY A 652 13.29 6.20 4.86
CA GLY A 652 14.12 5.23 4.13
C GLY A 652 15.49 5.78 3.71
N ARG A 653 15.92 6.91 4.30
CA ARG A 653 17.28 7.45 4.12
C ARG A 653 18.24 6.70 5.02
N ASP A 654 19.46 6.49 4.55
CA ASP A 654 20.50 5.83 5.34
C ASP A 654 20.83 6.66 6.59
N ALA A 655 20.77 6.00 7.75
CA ALA A 655 21.07 6.58 9.05
C ALA A 655 22.40 6.00 9.56
N GLN A 656 23.14 6.77 10.36
CA GLN A 656 24.34 6.28 11.02
C GLN A 656 23.98 5.67 12.38
N PRO A 657 24.49 4.47 12.73
CA PRO A 657 24.24 3.90 14.04
C PRO A 657 24.73 4.85 15.14
N GLY A 658 23.94 5.04 16.20
CA GLY A 658 24.32 5.88 17.34
C GLY A 658 24.22 7.40 17.10
N THR A 659 23.71 7.86 15.94
CA THR A 659 23.05 9.16 15.93
C THR A 659 21.76 9.01 16.72
N TYR A 660 21.58 9.80 17.78
CA TYR A 660 20.36 9.85 18.61
C TYR A 660 19.17 10.49 17.87
N ASP A 661 18.93 10.06 16.63
CA ASP A 661 17.68 10.23 15.93
C ASP A 661 16.77 9.06 16.29
N ALA A 662 15.77 9.33 17.14
CA ALA A 662 14.77 8.37 17.64
C ALA A 662 13.88 7.74 16.54
N LEU A 663 14.20 8.02 15.27
CA LEU A 663 13.56 7.52 14.06
C LEU A 663 14.42 6.51 13.28
N SER A 664 15.65 6.25 13.70
CA SER A 664 16.54 5.25 13.08
C SER A 664 16.13 3.82 13.44
N HIS A 665 16.14 2.93 12.45
CA HIS A 665 15.70 1.54 12.58
C HIS A 665 16.75 0.59 12.01
N LEU A 666 16.95 -0.53 12.70
CA LEU A 666 17.89 -1.58 12.37
C LEU A 666 17.32 -2.47 11.26
N PHE A 667 18.04 -2.59 10.15
CA PHE A 667 17.73 -3.53 9.07
C PHE A 667 18.60 -4.77 9.20
N PHE A 668 18.01 -5.94 8.95
CA PHE A 668 18.72 -7.21 9.01
C PHE A 668 18.22 -8.22 7.97
N GLN A 669 18.96 -9.31 7.82
CA GLN A 669 18.56 -10.53 7.12
C GLN A 669 18.85 -11.74 8.01
N PRO A 670 18.15 -12.88 7.86
CA PRO A 670 17.06 -13.16 6.92
C PRO A 670 15.73 -12.50 7.32
N LEU A 671 14.69 -12.71 6.51
CA LEU A 671 13.35 -12.15 6.75
C LEU A 671 12.65 -12.88 7.90
N PRO A 672 12.10 -12.18 8.91
CA PRO A 672 11.37 -12.82 9.99
C PRO A 672 10.00 -13.35 9.59
N THR A 673 9.60 -14.45 10.24
CA THR A 673 8.28 -15.07 10.08
C THR A 673 7.18 -14.27 10.77
N PRO A 674 5.93 -14.31 10.28
CA PRO A 674 4.77 -13.75 10.98
C PRO A 674 4.65 -14.35 12.39
N GLY A 675 4.70 -13.50 13.42
CA GLY A 675 4.71 -13.92 14.84
C GLY A 675 6.02 -13.63 15.60
N SER A 676 7.12 -13.37 14.88
CA SER A 676 8.44 -13.05 15.48
C SER A 676 8.56 -11.63 16.05
N SER A 677 7.57 -10.78 15.79
CA SER A 677 7.48 -9.40 16.30
C SER A 677 7.70 -9.32 17.81
N GLY A 678 8.40 -8.29 18.27
CA GLY A 678 8.82 -8.08 19.66
C GLY A 678 9.97 -8.98 20.12
N GLY A 679 10.39 -9.96 19.31
CA GLY A 679 11.50 -10.86 19.62
C GLY A 679 12.86 -10.15 19.63
N PRO A 680 13.83 -10.64 20.42
CA PRO A 680 15.17 -10.06 20.45
C PRO A 680 15.97 -10.36 19.17
N ILE A 681 16.76 -9.38 18.79
CA ILE A 681 17.88 -9.51 17.84
C ILE A 681 19.16 -9.43 18.67
N VAL A 682 19.98 -10.47 18.62
CA VAL A 682 21.14 -10.66 19.49
C VAL A 682 22.40 -10.71 18.64
N ASP A 683 23.45 -9.99 19.02
CA ASP A 683 24.78 -10.12 18.41
C ASP A 683 25.38 -11.50 18.76
N GLU A 684 25.82 -12.24 17.73
CA GLU A 684 26.32 -13.61 17.88
C GLU A 684 27.63 -13.68 18.69
N GLU A 685 28.47 -12.64 18.66
CA GLU A 685 29.76 -12.63 19.36
C GLU A 685 29.61 -12.25 20.85
N SER A 686 28.93 -11.13 21.13
CA SER A 686 28.71 -10.68 22.50
C SER A 686 27.62 -11.48 23.22
N GLY A 687 26.65 -12.05 22.50
CA GLY A 687 25.47 -12.66 23.09
C GLY A 687 24.49 -11.66 23.72
N ALA A 688 24.63 -10.36 23.44
CA ALA A 688 23.78 -9.27 23.93
C ALA A 688 22.71 -8.84 22.90
N VAL A 689 21.54 -8.44 23.39
CA VAL A 689 20.45 -7.88 22.56
C VAL A 689 20.93 -6.55 21.97
N VAL A 690 20.91 -6.46 20.64
CA VAL A 690 21.25 -5.28 19.83
C VAL A 690 20.03 -4.67 19.12
N GLY A 691 18.87 -5.33 19.20
CA GLY A 691 17.61 -4.76 18.72
C GLY A 691 16.37 -5.56 19.08
N VAL A 692 15.21 -4.97 18.79
CA VAL A 692 13.88 -5.58 18.96
C VAL A 692 13.21 -5.67 17.59
N MET A 693 12.80 -6.87 17.21
CA MET A 693 12.23 -7.12 15.89
C MET A 693 10.81 -6.58 15.75
N LEU A 694 10.45 -5.98 14.62
CA LEU A 694 9.06 -5.56 14.34
C LEU A 694 8.45 -6.23 13.09
N GLY A 695 9.25 -6.87 12.24
CA GLY A 695 8.77 -7.64 11.08
C GLY A 695 9.60 -7.42 9.82
N THR A 696 8.95 -7.42 8.66
CA THR A 696 9.59 -7.14 7.36
C THR A 696 9.24 -5.75 6.84
N ARG A 697 10.18 -5.11 6.15
CA ARG A 697 9.96 -3.85 5.42
C ARG A 697 10.54 -3.96 4.01
N MET A 698 9.80 -3.41 3.05
CA MET A 698 10.30 -3.17 1.70
C MET A 698 11.05 -1.83 1.72
N ASP A 699 12.37 -1.88 1.55
CA ASP A 699 13.16 -0.69 1.20
C ASP A 699 12.94 -0.36 -0.30
N ASN A 700 13.38 0.81 -0.75
CA ASN A 700 13.18 1.31 -2.12
C ASN A 700 13.44 0.22 -3.18
N ARG A 701 12.70 0.26 -4.31
CA ARG A 701 12.55 -0.81 -5.33
C ARG A 701 13.83 -1.53 -5.81
N ILE A 702 15.01 -0.96 -5.55
CA ILE A 702 16.35 -1.47 -5.87
C ILE A 702 16.88 -2.43 -4.78
N SER A 703 16.58 -2.18 -3.50
CA SER A 703 17.16 -2.90 -2.35
C SER A 703 16.39 -4.17 -1.95
N GLY A 704 15.09 -4.24 -2.27
CA GLY A 704 14.22 -5.38 -1.95
C GLY A 704 13.67 -5.41 -0.51
N VAL A 705 13.14 -6.57 -0.10
CA VAL A 705 12.58 -6.78 1.24
C VAL A 705 13.69 -7.12 2.24
N ARG A 706 13.58 -6.63 3.48
CA ARG A 706 14.52 -6.87 4.59
C ARG A 706 13.75 -7.06 5.91
N GLY A 707 14.41 -7.68 6.89
CA GLY A 707 13.97 -7.63 8.29
C GLY A 707 14.17 -6.22 8.84
N TRP A 708 13.27 -5.79 9.73
CA TRP A 708 13.24 -4.46 10.32
C TRP A 708 13.00 -4.57 11.82
N GLY A 709 13.73 -3.77 12.60
CA GLY A 709 13.65 -3.71 14.05
C GLY A 709 14.05 -2.35 14.61
N VAL A 710 13.87 -2.20 15.92
CA VAL A 710 14.29 -1.05 16.71
C VAL A 710 15.70 -1.34 17.26
N PRO A 711 16.65 -0.41 17.19
CA PRO A 711 17.94 -0.58 17.86
C PRO A 711 17.79 -0.69 19.38
N SER A 712 18.71 -1.41 20.04
CA SER A 712 18.64 -1.62 21.50
C SER A 712 18.90 -0.35 22.31
N GLU A 713 19.61 0.66 21.78
CA GLU A 713 19.78 1.95 22.48
C GLU A 713 18.44 2.63 22.79
N ALA A 714 17.41 2.47 21.96
CA ALA A 714 16.07 3.02 22.19
C ALA A 714 15.38 2.41 23.44
N ILE A 715 15.82 1.24 23.90
CA ILE A 715 15.37 0.68 25.17
C ILE A 715 15.86 1.55 26.33
N PHE A 716 17.10 2.05 26.28
CA PHE A 716 17.71 2.86 27.34
C PHE A 716 17.08 4.26 27.46
N GLU A 717 16.47 4.80 26.40
CA GLU A 717 15.70 6.06 26.46
C GLU A 717 14.51 5.99 27.44
N MET A 718 14.01 4.79 27.73
CA MET A 718 12.94 4.56 28.70
C MET A 718 13.44 4.47 30.16
N PHE A 719 14.74 4.65 30.42
CA PHE A 719 15.38 4.51 31.75
C PHE A 719 16.27 5.71 32.09
N SER A 720 16.50 5.91 33.38
CA SER A 720 17.36 6.99 33.88
C SER A 720 18.84 6.63 33.64
N LEU A 721 19.59 7.51 32.99
CA LEU A 721 21.02 7.32 32.75
C LEU A 721 21.82 7.34 34.07
N PRO A 722 22.84 6.48 34.25
CA PRO A 722 23.70 6.50 35.43
C PRO A 722 24.43 7.85 35.57
N GLY A 723 24.37 8.47 36.76
CA GLY A 723 25.16 9.66 37.10
C GLY A 723 24.56 11.04 36.72
N LEU A 724 23.36 11.10 36.13
CA LEU A 724 22.67 12.35 35.78
C LEU A 724 21.50 12.64 36.72
N GLU A 725 21.78 13.28 37.87
CA GLU A 725 20.73 13.89 38.69
C GLU A 725 20.17 15.16 38.03
N LEU A 726 19.10 14.99 37.25
CA LEU A 726 18.32 16.12 36.75
C LEU A 726 17.66 16.84 37.93
N LYS A 727 18.14 18.05 38.25
CA LYS A 727 17.53 18.94 39.25
C LYS A 727 16.04 19.13 38.94
N ARG A 728 15.17 18.53 39.77
CA ARG A 728 13.72 18.77 39.71
C ARG A 728 13.44 20.27 39.83
N LYS A 729 12.82 20.86 38.81
CA LYS A 729 12.18 22.17 38.97
C LYS A 729 11.04 22.02 39.98
N LYS A 730 10.98 22.96 40.93
CA LYS A 730 9.86 23.11 41.87
C LYS A 730 8.61 23.57 41.15
#